data_AF-A0A8C0T1T5-F1
#
_entry.id   AF-A0A8C0T1T5-F1
#
_cell.length_a   1.000
_cell.length_b   1.000
_cell.length_c   1.000
_cell.angle_alpha   90.00
_cell.angle_beta   90.00
_cell.angle_gamma   90.00
#
_symmetry.space_group_name_H-M   'P 1'
#
loop_
_entity.id
_entity.type
_entity.pdbx_description
1 polymer ?
#
loop_
_entity_poly.entity_id
_entity_poly.type
_entity_poly.pdbx_seq_one_letter_code
_entity_poly.pdbx_strand_id
1 'polypeptide(L)'
;MSLSSAFRAVGNDPGLITWRIEKLELALVPLSAHGNFYEGDCYVILSTRRAGSLLSQDIHFWIGKDSSQDEQTCAAIYSTQLDDYLGGSPVQHREVQYHESDTFHGYFKQGIIYKKGGVASGMKHVETNTYDVRRLLHVKGKSHIRATEVEVSWDSFNRGDVFLLDLGKVIIQWNGPESNSRERLKAMLLAKDIRDRERGGRAEIGVIEGDKEAASPELVKVLQDTLGRRSIIKPAVPDELIDQQQNSSIVLYHVSDAAGQLAVTEVAARPLVQDLLNHDDCYILDQSGTKIYVWKGRGATKTEKQMAMSKALSFIQMKGYPGSTNVETINDGAESAMFKQLFQKWSVKDQAVGLGKTFGAGKIAKVFQDKFDVTVLHSKPEVAAQERMVDDGNGKVEVWRIENLELVPVERQWYGFFYGGDCYLVLYTYEMSGKPHYILYIWQGRHASKDELAASAYQAVEVDRQFDGAPVQVRVTMGKEPRHFMAIFKGRLVIFEGGTSRTGNAEPDPPVRLFQIQGNDKSNTKAVEVPAYASSLNSNDVFLLRTQGEHYLWYGKGSSGDERAMAKELASFLCEGTEDTVAEGQEPAEFWDLLGGKTAYANDKRLQQEILDVEPRLFECSNKTGRFLVTEITDFTQDDLNPGDVMLLDTWDQVFLWIGAEANATEKERALSTAQEYLHTHPSGRDADTAILIIKQGFEPPIFTGWFLAWDPHMWSAGKSYEQLKEELGDAAAITRITADMRNATLSLNSELKYYPIEVLLKNQNQELPEDVNPAKKENYLSEQDFISVFGITRGQFAALPGWKQLQMKKEKGLF
;
A
#
# COMPACT_ATOMS: atom_id res chain seq x y z
N MET A 1 13.42 -8.09 36.77
CA MET A 1 11.99 -8.22 36.38
C MET A 1 11.85 -9.56 35.67
N SER A 2 10.88 -10.39 36.05
CA SER A 2 10.63 -11.64 35.33
C SER A 2 10.05 -11.31 33.96
N LEU A 3 10.63 -11.85 32.88
CA LEU A 3 10.04 -11.71 31.55
C LEU A 3 8.59 -12.22 31.57
N SER A 4 7.69 -11.49 30.92
CA SER A 4 6.31 -11.93 30.72
C SER A 4 6.33 -13.30 30.01
N SER A 5 5.59 -14.27 30.55
CA SER A 5 5.44 -15.59 29.92
C SER A 5 4.86 -15.50 28.51
N ALA A 6 4.14 -14.42 28.20
CA ALA A 6 3.57 -14.12 26.89
C ALA A 6 4.65 -13.99 25.78
N PHE A 7 5.87 -13.54 26.12
CA PHE A 7 6.95 -13.38 25.14
C PHE A 7 7.49 -14.71 24.60
N ARG A 8 7.12 -15.85 25.21
CA ARG A 8 7.46 -17.19 24.68
C ARG A 8 6.76 -17.49 23.35
N ALA A 9 5.69 -16.78 23.02
CA ALA A 9 5.00 -16.91 21.74
C ALA A 9 5.76 -16.22 20.59
N VAL A 10 6.74 -15.38 20.90
CA VAL A 10 7.55 -14.66 19.91
C VAL A 10 8.55 -15.63 19.28
N GLY A 11 8.38 -15.89 17.98
CA GLY A 11 9.27 -16.71 17.16
C GLY A 11 9.95 -15.89 16.05
N ASN A 12 10.80 -16.56 15.26
CA ASN A 12 11.44 -15.97 14.07
C ASN A 12 10.62 -16.14 12.78
N ASP A 13 9.40 -16.68 12.90
CA ASP A 13 8.51 -16.90 11.76
C ASP A 13 7.79 -15.60 11.39
N PRO A 14 7.76 -15.22 10.10
CA PRO A 14 6.99 -14.07 9.65
C PRO A 14 5.50 -14.21 9.98
N GLY A 15 4.88 -13.14 10.46
CA GLY A 15 3.47 -13.14 10.85
C GLY A 15 3.11 -12.03 11.82
N LEU A 16 1.85 -12.04 12.25
CA LEU A 16 1.28 -11.08 13.18
C LEU A 16 0.92 -11.78 14.50
N ILE A 17 1.34 -11.21 15.62
CA ILE A 17 0.95 -11.65 16.96
C ILE A 17 0.23 -10.50 17.67
N THR A 18 -0.97 -10.75 18.18
CA THR A 18 -1.79 -9.75 18.89
C THR A 18 -2.00 -10.16 20.33
N TRP A 19 -1.73 -9.25 21.27
CA TRP A 19 -2.04 -9.39 22.69
C TRP A 19 -3.01 -8.29 23.13
N ARG A 20 -3.94 -8.65 24.02
CA ARG A 20 -4.83 -7.72 24.71
C ARG A 20 -4.32 -7.51 26.13
N ILE A 21 -4.39 -6.29 26.64
CA ILE A 21 -4.12 -6.00 28.04
C ILE A 21 -5.35 -6.43 28.84
N GLU A 22 -5.22 -7.51 29.61
CA GLU A 22 -6.28 -8.00 30.50
C GLU A 22 -5.77 -7.97 31.95
N LYS A 23 -6.39 -7.13 32.79
CA LYS A 23 -5.98 -6.97 34.20
C LYS A 23 -4.49 -6.67 34.37
N LEU A 24 -3.97 -5.79 33.50
CA LEU A 24 -2.56 -5.37 33.44
C LEU A 24 -1.57 -6.49 33.06
N GLU A 25 -2.04 -7.59 32.45
CA GLU A 25 -1.19 -8.63 31.87
C GLU A 25 -1.46 -8.81 30.37
N LEU A 26 -0.50 -9.37 29.63
CA LEU A 26 -0.64 -9.69 28.20
C LEU A 26 -1.38 -11.01 28.00
N ALA A 27 -2.59 -10.95 27.46
CA ALA A 27 -3.38 -12.11 27.03
C ALA A 27 -3.32 -12.27 25.51
N LEU A 28 -2.96 -13.45 25.02
CA LEU A 28 -2.85 -13.72 23.58
C LEU A 28 -4.26 -13.70 22.93
N VAL A 29 -4.40 -12.95 21.84
CA VAL A 29 -5.64 -12.90 21.05
C VAL A 29 -5.65 -14.06 20.05
N PRO A 30 -6.75 -14.83 19.93
CA PRO A 30 -6.88 -15.88 18.92
C PRO A 30 -6.81 -15.33 17.49
N LEU A 31 -6.21 -16.09 16.56
CA LEU A 31 -6.10 -15.72 15.14
C LEU A 31 -7.45 -15.36 14.50
N SER A 32 -8.54 -16.03 14.89
CA SER A 32 -9.89 -15.76 14.39
C SER A 32 -10.45 -14.40 14.82
N ALA A 33 -9.88 -13.79 15.86
CA ALA A 33 -10.27 -12.50 16.40
C ALA A 33 -9.32 -11.36 16.00
N HIS A 34 -8.30 -11.62 15.17
CA HIS A 34 -7.44 -10.57 14.62
C HIS A 34 -8.28 -9.56 13.82
N GLY A 35 -8.04 -8.27 14.04
CA GLY A 35 -8.84 -7.18 13.46
C GLY A 35 -10.01 -6.72 14.33
N ASN A 36 -10.34 -7.44 15.41
CA ASN A 36 -11.35 -7.04 16.39
C ASN A 36 -10.70 -6.35 17.59
N PHE A 37 -11.08 -5.10 17.86
CA PHE A 37 -10.58 -4.32 19.00
C PHE A 37 -11.73 -3.80 19.84
N TYR A 38 -11.65 -3.98 21.15
CA TYR A 38 -12.60 -3.41 22.10
C TYR A 38 -12.24 -1.96 22.39
N GLU A 39 -13.22 -1.06 22.31
CA GLU A 39 -13.04 0.38 22.51
C GLU A 39 -12.55 0.73 23.93
N GLY A 40 -12.86 -0.12 24.91
CA GLY A 40 -12.47 0.03 26.31
C GLY A 40 -11.10 -0.54 26.69
N ASP A 41 -10.31 -1.05 25.74
CA ASP A 41 -9.07 -1.77 26.04
C ASP A 41 -7.85 -1.24 25.29
N CYS A 42 -6.67 -1.76 25.67
CA CYS A 42 -5.42 -1.57 24.95
C CYS A 42 -4.86 -2.91 24.44
N TYR A 43 -4.10 -2.84 23.35
CA TYR A 43 -3.51 -4.01 22.70
C TYR A 43 -2.04 -3.76 22.40
N VAL A 44 -1.25 -4.84 22.35
CA VAL A 44 0.13 -4.84 21.84
C VAL A 44 0.17 -5.81 20.66
N ILE A 45 0.73 -5.38 19.54
CA ILE A 45 0.79 -6.13 18.29
C ILE A 45 2.25 -6.18 17.83
N LEU A 46 2.74 -7.36 17.46
CA LEU A 46 4.04 -7.55 16.85
C LEU A 46 3.86 -8.06 15.43
N SER A 47 4.31 -7.28 14.45
CA SER A 47 4.46 -7.71 13.07
C SER A 47 5.91 -8.12 12.83
N THR A 48 6.13 -9.28 12.24
CA THR A 48 7.47 -9.75 11.81
C THR A 48 7.41 -10.04 10.32
N ARG A 49 8.26 -9.36 9.54
CA ARG A 49 8.38 -9.53 8.10
C ARG A 49 9.81 -9.89 7.71
N ARG A 50 9.96 -10.61 6.61
CA ARG A 50 11.29 -10.97 6.07
C ARG A 50 11.70 -9.92 5.04
N ALA A 51 12.79 -9.21 5.31
CA ALA A 51 13.41 -8.25 4.40
C ALA A 51 14.77 -8.82 3.96
N GLY A 52 14.78 -9.57 2.85
CA GLY A 52 15.97 -10.29 2.40
C GLY A 52 16.41 -11.39 3.38
N SER A 53 17.63 -11.29 3.93
CA SER A 53 18.16 -12.21 4.95
C SER A 53 17.87 -11.77 6.39
N LEU A 54 17.31 -10.56 6.59
CA LEU A 54 17.03 -9.97 7.88
C LEU A 54 15.52 -10.02 8.18
N LEU A 55 15.19 -9.95 9.47
CA LEU A 55 13.82 -9.76 9.94
C LEU A 55 13.62 -8.27 10.22
N SER A 56 12.57 -7.69 9.65
CA SER A 56 12.06 -6.37 10.07
C SER A 56 10.87 -6.62 10.99
N GLN A 57 10.82 -5.86 12.08
CA GLN A 57 9.85 -6.06 13.15
C GLN A 57 9.25 -4.72 13.56
N ASP A 58 7.94 -4.71 13.73
CA ASP A 58 7.17 -3.53 14.12
C ASP A 58 6.30 -3.88 15.33
N ILE A 59 6.44 -3.10 16.41
CA ILE A 59 5.65 -3.23 17.64
C ILE A 59 4.64 -2.08 17.66
N HIS A 60 3.36 -2.41 17.57
CA HIS A 60 2.29 -1.43 17.72
C HIS A 60 1.66 -1.60 19.09
N PHE A 61 1.36 -0.50 19.78
CA PHE A 61 0.43 -0.54 20.89
C PHE A 61 -0.78 0.34 20.58
N TRP A 62 -1.95 -0.29 20.57
CA TRP A 62 -3.21 0.33 20.18
C TRP A 62 -4.02 0.72 21.40
N ILE A 63 -4.56 1.94 21.39
CA ILE A 63 -5.29 2.56 22.48
C ILE A 63 -6.75 2.77 22.07
N GLY A 64 -7.67 2.07 22.74
CA GLY A 64 -9.10 2.27 22.60
C GLY A 64 -9.56 3.60 23.20
N LYS A 65 -10.57 4.22 22.60
CA LYS A 65 -11.05 5.55 23.00
C LYS A 65 -11.59 5.61 24.44
N ASP A 66 -12.13 4.50 24.93
CA ASP A 66 -12.75 4.35 26.25
C ASP A 66 -11.81 3.59 27.22
N SER A 67 -10.55 3.35 26.84
CA SER A 67 -9.58 2.60 27.63
C SER A 67 -9.06 3.37 28.85
N SER A 68 -8.72 2.63 29.90
CA SER A 68 -8.24 3.24 31.15
C SER A 68 -6.78 3.71 31.04
N GLN A 69 -6.43 4.75 31.82
CA GLN A 69 -5.05 5.27 31.86
C GLN A 69 -4.03 4.21 32.31
N ASP A 70 -4.43 3.30 33.20
CA ASP A 70 -3.58 2.22 33.68
C ASP A 70 -3.29 1.20 32.57
N GLU A 71 -4.30 0.84 31.76
CA GLU A 71 -4.13 -0.04 30.60
C GLU A 71 -3.26 0.59 29.51
N GLN A 72 -3.45 1.88 29.25
CA GLN A 72 -2.61 2.63 28.29
C GLN A 72 -1.14 2.65 28.72
N THR A 73 -0.91 2.92 30.02
CA THR A 73 0.44 2.91 30.60
C THR A 73 1.05 1.52 30.53
N CYS A 74 0.25 0.49 30.81
CA CYS A 74 0.66 -0.91 30.75
C CYS A 74 1.06 -1.32 29.33
N ALA A 75 0.28 -0.95 28.31
CA ALA A 75 0.58 -1.23 26.90
C ALA A 75 1.92 -0.62 26.47
N ALA A 76 2.21 0.63 26.86
CA ALA A 76 3.48 1.30 26.57
C ALA A 76 4.68 0.67 27.33
N ILE A 77 4.46 0.19 28.56
CA ILE A 77 5.49 -0.54 29.30
C ILE A 77 5.81 -1.86 28.61
N TYR A 78 4.79 -2.61 28.19
CA TYR A 78 4.97 -3.89 27.50
C TYR A 78 5.59 -3.75 26.12
N SER A 79 5.26 -2.69 25.35
CA SER A 79 5.92 -2.42 24.08
C SER A 79 7.42 -2.17 24.26
N THR A 80 7.80 -1.41 25.30
CA THR A 80 9.20 -1.15 25.64
C THR A 80 9.93 -2.42 26.11
N GLN A 81 9.28 -3.24 26.94
CA GLN A 81 9.85 -4.52 27.38
C GLN A 81 10.01 -5.51 26.22
N LEU A 82 9.10 -5.49 25.25
CA LEU A 82 9.17 -6.32 24.05
C LEU A 82 10.29 -5.85 23.11
N ASP A 83 10.48 -4.55 22.94
CA ASP A 83 11.62 -3.96 22.22
C ASP A 83 12.95 -4.39 22.84
N ASP A 84 13.09 -4.24 24.17
CA ASP A 84 14.26 -4.71 24.92
C ASP A 84 14.50 -6.23 24.75
N TYR A 85 13.42 -7.03 24.75
CA TYR A 85 13.50 -8.48 24.56
C TYR A 85 13.99 -8.87 23.16
N LEU A 86 13.58 -8.11 22.14
CA LEU A 86 13.98 -8.29 20.74
C LEU A 86 15.34 -7.65 20.41
N GLY A 87 16.03 -7.08 21.41
CA GLY A 87 17.37 -6.54 21.27
C GLY A 87 17.41 -5.09 20.77
N GLY A 88 16.30 -4.36 20.86
CA GLY A 88 16.24 -2.96 20.44
C GLY A 88 16.24 -2.76 18.93
N SER A 89 15.91 -3.79 18.14
CA SER A 89 15.79 -3.70 16.69
C SER A 89 14.41 -3.30 16.15
N PRO A 90 13.28 -3.61 16.82
CA PRO A 90 11.97 -3.23 16.29
C PRO A 90 11.71 -1.72 16.23
N VAL A 91 10.85 -1.30 15.30
CA VAL A 91 10.24 0.03 15.28
C VAL A 91 8.99 0.00 16.18
N GLN A 92 8.80 1.00 17.03
CA GLN A 92 7.61 1.08 17.90
C GLN A 92 6.62 2.12 17.38
N HIS A 93 5.33 1.78 17.39
CA HIS A 93 4.25 2.63 16.88
C HIS A 93 3.18 2.81 17.95
N ARG A 94 2.77 4.06 18.18
CA ARG A 94 1.60 4.40 19.00
C ARG A 94 0.38 4.57 18.11
N GLU A 95 -0.61 3.70 18.28
CA GLU A 95 -1.84 3.71 17.52
C GLU A 95 -3.01 4.14 18.41
N VAL A 96 -3.79 5.12 17.97
CA VAL A 96 -4.98 5.60 18.69
C VAL A 96 -6.20 5.29 17.84
N GLN A 97 -7.26 4.78 18.47
CA GLN A 97 -8.51 4.47 17.78
C GLN A 97 -8.97 5.63 16.88
N TYR A 98 -9.32 5.31 15.63
CA TYR A 98 -9.71 6.22 14.54
C TYR A 98 -8.57 7.00 13.86
N HIS A 99 -7.37 6.96 14.44
CA HIS A 99 -6.17 7.66 13.97
C HIS A 99 -5.00 6.70 13.79
N GLU A 100 -5.27 5.43 13.51
CA GLU A 100 -4.23 4.43 13.30
C GLU A 100 -3.39 4.74 12.05
N SER A 101 -2.12 4.36 12.09
CA SER A 101 -1.21 4.50 10.95
C SER A 101 -1.61 3.63 9.77
N ASP A 102 -1.24 4.03 8.56
CA ASP A 102 -1.46 3.22 7.34
C ASP A 102 -0.78 1.86 7.46
N THR A 103 0.41 1.81 8.08
CA THR A 103 1.13 0.57 8.41
C THR A 103 0.26 -0.38 9.26
N PHE A 104 -0.40 0.13 10.30
CA PHE A 104 -1.29 -0.67 11.13
C PHE A 104 -2.53 -1.14 10.37
N HIS A 105 -3.12 -0.27 9.55
CA HIS A 105 -4.26 -0.64 8.69
C HIS A 105 -3.90 -1.73 7.66
N GLY A 106 -2.68 -1.70 7.12
CA GLY A 106 -2.17 -2.68 6.16
C GLY A 106 -2.23 -4.13 6.65
N TYR A 107 -2.14 -4.35 7.97
CA TYR A 107 -2.21 -5.69 8.57
C TYR A 107 -3.60 -6.31 8.53
N PHE A 108 -4.65 -5.50 8.44
CA PHE A 108 -6.04 -5.94 8.53
C PHE A 108 -6.78 -5.64 7.23
N LYS A 109 -6.43 -6.33 6.14
CA LYS A 109 -6.98 -6.12 4.78
C LYS A 109 -8.52 -6.23 4.66
N GLN A 110 -9.17 -6.92 5.61
CA GLN A 110 -10.64 -7.00 5.69
C GLN A 110 -11.29 -5.85 6.47
N GLY A 111 -10.48 -4.89 6.94
CA GLY A 111 -10.91 -3.79 7.80
C GLY A 111 -10.72 -4.11 9.28
N ILE A 112 -10.87 -3.07 10.09
CA ILE A 112 -10.83 -3.13 11.55
C ILE A 112 -12.26 -3.04 12.09
N ILE A 113 -12.59 -3.88 13.08
CA ILE A 113 -13.89 -3.86 13.77
C ILE A 113 -13.70 -3.31 15.19
N TYR A 114 -14.37 -2.20 15.50
CA TYR A 114 -14.42 -1.66 16.86
C TYR A 114 -15.66 -2.20 17.60
N LYS A 115 -15.41 -2.96 18.67
CA LYS A 115 -16.43 -3.59 19.53
C LYS A 115 -16.67 -2.75 20.79
N LYS A 116 -17.92 -2.58 21.18
CA LYS A 116 -18.26 -1.89 22.42
C LYS A 116 -17.84 -2.68 23.67
N GLY A 117 -17.47 -1.96 24.73
CA GLY A 117 -17.04 -2.54 26.01
C GLY A 117 -15.55 -2.86 26.05
N GLY A 118 -15.17 -3.74 26.99
CA GLY A 118 -13.78 -4.13 27.24
C GLY A 118 -13.64 -5.06 28.46
N VAL A 119 -12.45 -5.16 29.01
CA VAL A 119 -12.12 -5.97 30.20
C VAL A 119 -12.89 -5.47 31.41
N ALA A 120 -12.99 -4.15 31.58
CA ALA A 120 -13.75 -3.52 32.67
C ALA A 120 -15.24 -3.87 32.61
N SER A 121 -15.81 -4.08 31.42
CA SER A 121 -17.20 -4.50 31.24
C SER A 121 -17.38 -6.02 31.14
N GLY A 122 -16.31 -6.81 31.34
CA GLY A 122 -16.34 -8.27 31.37
C GLY A 122 -16.31 -8.98 30.00
N MET A 123 -16.05 -8.26 28.89
CA MET A 123 -16.09 -8.82 27.53
C MET A 123 -14.80 -9.59 27.19
N LYS A 124 -14.91 -10.69 26.43
CA LYS A 124 -13.78 -11.54 26.00
C LYS A 124 -13.84 -11.86 24.52
N HIS A 125 -12.67 -12.05 23.89
CA HIS A 125 -12.57 -12.47 22.49
C HIS A 125 -12.99 -13.92 22.23
N VAL A 126 -13.00 -14.78 23.26
CA VAL A 126 -13.37 -16.19 23.14
C VAL A 126 -14.87 -16.36 23.36
N GLU A 127 -15.65 -16.05 22.34
CA GLU A 127 -17.08 -16.35 22.29
C GLU A 127 -17.37 -17.28 21.10
N THR A 128 -17.36 -18.59 21.34
CA THR A 128 -17.76 -19.58 20.33
C THR A 128 -19.22 -19.97 20.53
N ASN A 129 -20.05 -19.73 19.50
CA ASN A 129 -21.48 -20.05 19.40
C ASN A 129 -22.49 -19.14 20.13
N THR A 130 -22.23 -17.84 20.26
CA THR A 130 -23.28 -16.89 20.67
C THR A 130 -24.21 -16.64 19.49
N TYR A 131 -25.40 -17.26 19.49
CA TYR A 131 -26.50 -16.92 18.58
C TYR A 131 -27.38 -15.79 19.13
N ASP A 132 -27.18 -15.42 20.40
CA ASP A 132 -27.83 -14.28 21.07
C ASP A 132 -27.04 -12.98 20.85
N VAL A 133 -26.70 -12.70 19.59
CA VAL A 133 -26.02 -11.46 19.18
C VAL A 133 -27.06 -10.52 18.61
N ARG A 134 -27.04 -9.26 19.06
CA ARG A 134 -27.85 -8.18 18.49
C ARG A 134 -27.03 -6.90 18.46
N ARG A 135 -26.44 -6.59 17.32
CA ARG A 135 -25.60 -5.41 17.11
C ARG A 135 -25.77 -4.83 15.71
N LEU A 136 -25.46 -3.55 15.56
CA LEU A 136 -25.45 -2.86 14.28
C LEU A 136 -24.04 -2.37 14.01
N LEU A 137 -23.48 -2.75 12.86
CA LEU A 137 -22.17 -2.27 12.41
C LEU A 137 -22.37 -1.23 11.33
N HIS A 138 -21.75 -0.08 11.51
CA HIS A 138 -21.65 0.98 10.52
C HIS A 138 -20.34 0.80 9.74
N VAL A 139 -20.45 0.47 8.45
CA VAL A 139 -19.33 0.28 7.54
C VAL A 139 -19.13 1.55 6.74
N LYS A 140 -17.97 2.17 6.92
CA LYS A 140 -17.63 3.48 6.34
C LYS A 140 -16.14 3.54 5.99
N GLY A 141 -15.82 4.26 4.93
CA GLY A 141 -14.44 4.62 4.58
C GLY A 141 -14.11 4.34 3.11
N LYS A 142 -13.19 5.15 2.56
CA LYS A 142 -12.80 5.11 1.15
C LYS A 142 -11.60 4.21 0.87
N SER A 143 -10.43 4.56 1.42
CA SER A 143 -9.17 3.81 1.25
C SER A 143 -8.96 2.80 2.38
N HIS A 144 -9.44 3.10 3.59
CA HIS A 144 -9.40 2.22 4.77
C HIS A 144 -10.81 2.00 5.31
N ILE A 145 -11.45 0.90 4.91
CA ILE A 145 -12.83 0.59 5.30
C ILE A 145 -12.85 0.08 6.75
N ARG A 146 -13.67 0.71 7.58
CA ARG A 146 -13.80 0.43 9.02
C ARG A 146 -15.25 0.02 9.33
N ALA A 147 -15.41 -0.89 10.29
CA ALA A 147 -16.72 -1.28 10.79
C ALA A 147 -16.84 -0.93 12.27
N THR A 148 -17.74 -0.03 12.63
CA THR A 148 -17.92 0.42 14.02
C THR A 148 -19.25 -0.06 14.56
N GLU A 149 -19.27 -0.63 15.76
CA GLU A 149 -20.52 -0.96 16.44
C GLU A 149 -21.25 0.32 16.88
N VAL A 150 -22.48 0.49 16.38
CA VAL A 150 -23.37 1.65 16.63
C VAL A 150 -24.65 1.20 17.32
N GLU A 151 -25.41 2.18 17.84
CA GLU A 151 -26.70 1.91 18.45
C GLU A 151 -27.66 1.23 17.45
N VAL A 152 -28.35 0.18 17.90
CA VAL A 152 -29.33 -0.60 17.11
C VAL A 152 -30.63 0.21 16.97
N SER A 153 -30.56 1.32 16.23
CA SER A 153 -31.62 2.29 16.01
C SER A 153 -31.55 2.85 14.59
N TRP A 154 -32.71 3.26 14.05
CA TRP A 154 -32.79 3.99 12.78
C TRP A 154 -32.02 5.31 12.79
N ASP A 155 -31.79 5.91 13.97
CA ASP A 155 -31.06 7.17 14.12
C ASP A 155 -29.56 7.04 13.79
N SER A 156 -29.04 5.80 13.74
CA SER A 156 -27.66 5.50 13.34
C SER A 156 -27.49 5.47 11.81
N PHE A 157 -28.57 5.31 11.04
CA PHE A 157 -28.50 5.16 9.58
C PHE A 157 -28.30 6.49 8.87
N ASN A 158 -27.56 6.44 7.76
CA ASN A 158 -27.45 7.54 6.81
C ASN A 158 -27.52 7.03 5.36
N ARG A 159 -27.73 7.93 4.39
CA ARG A 159 -27.90 7.57 2.98
C ARG A 159 -26.60 7.21 2.24
N GLY A 160 -25.45 7.59 2.78
CA GLY A 160 -24.14 7.49 2.13
C GLY A 160 -23.34 6.23 2.47
N ASP A 161 -23.68 5.52 3.53
CA ASP A 161 -22.84 4.42 4.05
C ASP A 161 -23.58 3.05 4.02
N VAL A 162 -22.86 1.98 4.37
CA VAL A 162 -23.41 0.61 4.44
C VAL A 162 -23.51 0.17 5.90
N PHE A 163 -24.58 -0.56 6.25
CA PHE A 163 -24.84 -1.02 7.61
C PHE A 163 -25.05 -2.53 7.64
N LEU A 164 -24.43 -3.23 8.60
CA LEU A 164 -24.64 -4.66 8.85
C LEU A 164 -25.39 -4.85 10.18
N LEU A 165 -26.64 -5.26 10.12
CA LEU A 165 -27.41 -5.68 11.29
C LEU A 165 -27.17 -7.17 11.55
N ASP A 166 -26.49 -7.47 12.65
CA ASP A 166 -26.11 -8.83 13.02
C ASP A 166 -26.98 -9.34 14.17
N LEU A 167 -27.78 -10.37 13.86
CA LEU A 167 -28.74 -11.02 14.74
C LEU A 167 -28.34 -12.47 15.09
N GLY A 168 -27.05 -12.80 15.00
CA GLY A 168 -26.56 -14.15 15.32
C GLY A 168 -26.74 -15.15 14.17
N LYS A 169 -28.00 -15.52 13.89
CA LYS A 169 -28.33 -16.46 12.79
C LYS A 169 -28.50 -15.77 11.44
N VAL A 170 -28.72 -14.47 11.47
CA VAL A 170 -29.04 -13.65 10.30
C VAL A 170 -28.17 -12.40 10.34
N ILE A 171 -27.55 -12.07 9.21
CA ILE A 171 -26.81 -10.83 9.01
C ILE A 171 -27.51 -10.10 7.87
N ILE A 172 -27.98 -8.87 8.12
CA ILE A 172 -28.65 -8.06 7.10
C ILE A 172 -27.73 -6.90 6.72
N GLN A 173 -27.28 -6.88 5.48
CA GLN A 173 -26.60 -5.74 4.87
C GLN A 173 -27.64 -4.77 4.30
N TRP A 174 -27.68 -3.54 4.80
CA TRP A 174 -28.46 -2.44 4.23
C TRP A 174 -27.51 -1.45 3.56
N ASN A 175 -27.71 -1.20 2.27
CA ASN A 175 -26.90 -0.27 1.50
C ASN A 175 -27.61 1.09 1.40
N GLY A 176 -26.92 2.15 1.84
CA GLY A 176 -27.36 3.51 1.58
C GLY A 176 -27.54 3.76 0.08
N PRO A 177 -28.60 4.48 -0.36
CA PRO A 177 -28.82 4.82 -1.77
C PRO A 177 -27.62 5.52 -2.44
N GLU A 178 -26.85 6.28 -1.65
CA GLU A 178 -25.68 7.06 -2.07
C GLU A 178 -24.35 6.36 -1.76
N SER A 179 -24.39 5.12 -1.22
CA SER A 179 -23.18 4.34 -0.88
C SER A 179 -22.40 3.86 -2.09
N ASN A 180 -21.07 3.80 -1.98
CA ASN A 180 -20.20 3.46 -3.10
C ASN A 180 -20.02 1.93 -3.27
N SER A 181 -19.67 1.49 -4.48
CA SER A 181 -19.56 0.05 -4.81
C SER A 181 -18.49 -0.69 -3.99
N ARG A 182 -17.42 0.00 -3.56
CA ARG A 182 -16.33 -0.60 -2.76
C ARG A 182 -16.78 -0.86 -1.33
N GLU A 183 -17.51 0.08 -0.72
CA GLU A 183 -18.14 -0.09 0.59
C GLU A 183 -19.14 -1.25 0.57
N ARG A 184 -19.98 -1.36 -0.47
CA ARG A 184 -20.94 -2.46 -0.62
C ARG A 184 -20.25 -3.82 -0.73
N LEU A 185 -19.20 -3.92 -1.55
CA LEU A 185 -18.42 -5.15 -1.72
C LEU A 185 -17.71 -5.53 -0.42
N LYS A 186 -17.07 -4.58 0.26
CA LYS A 186 -16.33 -4.85 1.50
C LYS A 186 -17.25 -5.15 2.68
N ALA A 187 -18.40 -4.49 2.77
CA ALA A 187 -19.44 -4.86 3.72
C ALA A 187 -19.93 -6.30 3.48
N MET A 188 -20.04 -6.72 2.22
CA MET A 188 -20.40 -8.10 1.86
C MET A 188 -19.31 -9.10 2.28
N LEU A 189 -18.04 -8.79 2.01
CA LEU A 189 -16.91 -9.61 2.43
C LEU A 189 -16.83 -9.70 3.96
N LEU A 190 -17.09 -8.60 4.66
CA LEU A 190 -17.15 -8.54 6.12
C LEU A 190 -18.32 -9.39 6.67
N ALA A 191 -19.51 -9.29 6.09
CA ALA A 191 -20.66 -10.12 6.47
C ALA A 191 -20.36 -11.61 6.28
N LYS A 192 -19.68 -11.97 5.19
CA LYS A 192 -19.21 -13.33 4.92
C LYS A 192 -18.15 -13.79 5.93
N ASP A 193 -17.22 -12.91 6.32
CA ASP A 193 -16.20 -13.21 7.32
C ASP A 193 -16.83 -13.42 8.71
N ILE A 194 -17.79 -12.58 9.12
CA ILE A 194 -18.56 -12.78 10.35
C ILE A 194 -19.29 -14.14 10.31
N ARG A 195 -19.95 -14.46 9.20
CA ARG A 195 -20.60 -15.77 9.01
C ARG A 195 -19.60 -16.92 9.15
N ASP A 196 -18.47 -16.86 8.46
CA ASP A 196 -17.54 -17.98 8.34
C ASP A 196 -16.69 -18.15 9.61
N ARG A 197 -16.12 -17.05 10.13
CA ARG A 197 -15.23 -17.07 11.30
C ARG A 197 -15.95 -17.01 12.63
N GLU A 198 -16.96 -16.13 12.79
CA GLU A 198 -17.66 -16.00 14.08
C GLU A 198 -18.79 -17.03 14.24
N ARG A 199 -19.44 -17.46 13.15
CA ARG A 199 -20.61 -18.37 13.18
C ARG A 199 -20.33 -19.77 12.63
N GLY A 200 -19.10 -20.02 12.16
CA GLY A 200 -18.70 -21.31 11.58
C GLY A 200 -19.49 -21.65 10.32
N GLY A 201 -19.80 -20.65 9.49
CA GLY A 201 -20.48 -20.79 8.21
C GLY A 201 -22.01 -20.94 8.27
N ARG A 202 -22.62 -20.85 9.46
CA ARG A 202 -24.04 -21.22 9.71
C ARG A 202 -25.02 -20.06 9.76
N ALA A 203 -24.57 -18.83 9.51
CA ALA A 203 -25.44 -17.65 9.46
C ALA A 203 -25.87 -17.33 8.01
N GLU A 204 -27.09 -16.84 7.85
CA GLU A 204 -27.62 -16.43 6.55
C GLU A 204 -27.38 -14.93 6.34
N ILE A 205 -27.05 -14.51 5.11
CA ILE A 205 -26.78 -13.10 4.77
C ILE A 205 -27.89 -12.59 3.85
N GLY A 206 -28.60 -11.55 4.26
CA GLY A 206 -29.62 -10.86 3.46
C GLY A 206 -29.14 -9.45 3.07
N VAL A 207 -29.55 -8.98 1.89
CA VAL A 207 -29.12 -7.68 1.35
C VAL A 207 -30.34 -6.82 1.01
N ILE A 208 -30.35 -5.57 1.46
CA ILE A 208 -31.38 -4.57 1.18
C ILE A 208 -30.71 -3.37 0.50
N GLU A 209 -31.18 -3.03 -0.70
CA GLU A 209 -30.81 -1.77 -1.34
C GLU A 209 -31.75 -0.66 -0.86
N GLY A 210 -31.22 0.40 -0.26
CA GLY A 210 -32.02 1.48 0.33
C GLY A 210 -32.90 2.24 -0.68
N ASP A 211 -32.54 2.23 -1.98
CA ASP A 211 -33.34 2.80 -3.07
C ASP A 211 -34.41 1.82 -3.60
N LYS A 212 -34.32 0.53 -3.25
CA LYS A 212 -35.20 -0.55 -3.72
C LYS A 212 -35.68 -1.46 -2.58
N GLU A 213 -35.96 -0.90 -1.40
CA GLU A 213 -36.42 -1.67 -0.23
C GLU A 213 -37.66 -2.53 -0.53
N ALA A 214 -38.53 -2.09 -1.43
CA ALA A 214 -39.72 -2.83 -1.85
C ALA A 214 -39.40 -4.18 -2.53
N ALA A 215 -38.17 -4.40 -2.98
CA ALA A 215 -37.73 -5.67 -3.56
C ALA A 215 -37.43 -6.75 -2.51
N SER A 216 -37.36 -6.40 -1.22
CA SER A 216 -37.05 -7.34 -0.13
C SER A 216 -37.94 -7.10 1.09
N PRO A 217 -39.27 -7.21 0.96
CA PRO A 217 -40.22 -6.81 1.99
C PRO A 217 -40.07 -7.62 3.30
N GLU A 218 -39.63 -8.88 3.23
CA GLU A 218 -39.39 -9.73 4.39
C GLU A 218 -38.19 -9.25 5.23
N LEU A 219 -37.07 -8.90 4.58
CA LEU A 219 -35.88 -8.38 5.26
C LEU A 219 -36.14 -6.99 5.84
N VAL A 220 -36.88 -6.14 5.12
CA VAL A 220 -37.31 -4.82 5.62
C VAL A 220 -38.19 -4.96 6.86
N LYS A 221 -39.06 -5.97 6.91
CA LYS A 221 -39.87 -6.25 8.10
C LYS A 221 -39.01 -6.65 9.30
N VAL A 222 -38.04 -7.55 9.12
CA VAL A 222 -37.09 -7.92 10.19
C VAL A 222 -36.34 -6.69 10.71
N LEU A 223 -35.90 -5.83 9.80
CA LEU A 223 -35.19 -4.61 10.13
C LEU A 223 -36.07 -3.63 10.93
N GLN A 224 -37.35 -3.48 10.55
CA GLN A 224 -38.34 -2.67 11.29
C GLN A 224 -38.67 -3.24 12.68
N ASP A 225 -38.91 -4.55 12.77
CA ASP A 225 -39.20 -5.22 14.04
C ASP A 225 -38.02 -5.12 15.01
N THR A 226 -36.79 -5.05 14.49
CA THR A 226 -35.56 -4.98 15.29
C THR A 226 -35.15 -3.56 15.69
N LEU A 227 -35.25 -2.58 14.77
CA LEU A 227 -34.81 -1.20 15.01
C LEU A 227 -35.90 -0.31 15.63
N GLY A 228 -37.15 -0.77 15.65
CA GLY A 228 -38.29 -0.01 16.18
C GLY A 228 -38.84 1.03 15.20
N ARG A 229 -39.43 2.11 15.73
CA ARG A 229 -40.15 3.12 14.93
C ARG A 229 -39.19 3.79 13.93
N ARG A 230 -39.56 3.75 12.65
CA ARG A 230 -38.77 4.34 11.56
C ARG A 230 -38.61 5.84 11.72
N SER A 231 -37.36 6.31 11.85
CA SER A 231 -37.00 7.73 11.84
C SER A 231 -36.54 8.18 10.45
N ILE A 232 -36.32 9.48 10.27
CA ILE A 232 -35.84 10.05 9.00
C ILE A 232 -34.36 9.70 8.86
N ILE A 233 -34.01 8.93 7.84
CA ILE A 233 -32.62 8.57 7.54
C ILE A 233 -31.85 9.85 7.18
N LYS A 234 -30.74 10.08 7.88
CA LYS A 234 -29.91 11.28 7.72
C LYS A 234 -29.28 11.32 6.31
N PRO A 235 -29.04 12.52 5.74
CA PRO A 235 -28.27 12.64 4.50
C PRO A 235 -26.86 12.06 4.70
N ALA A 236 -26.19 11.73 3.58
CA ALA A 236 -24.79 11.33 3.63
C ALA A 236 -23.97 12.38 4.38
N VAL A 237 -23.18 11.94 5.35
CA VAL A 237 -22.19 12.80 6.01
C VAL A 237 -20.95 12.77 5.12
N PRO A 238 -20.53 13.90 4.53
CA PRO A 238 -19.28 13.94 3.78
C PRO A 238 -18.14 13.43 4.65
N ASP A 239 -17.28 12.58 4.08
CA ASP A 239 -16.02 12.18 4.70
C ASP A 239 -15.08 13.41 4.73
N GLU A 240 -15.33 14.32 5.66
CA GLU A 240 -14.46 15.45 5.95
C GLU A 240 -14.26 15.58 7.46
N LEU A 241 -13.02 15.91 7.85
CA LEU A 241 -12.35 15.71 9.15
C LEU A 241 -11.73 14.30 9.22
N ILE A 242 -10.59 14.04 8.59
CA ILE A 242 -9.28 14.64 8.84
C ILE A 242 -8.48 14.48 7.54
N ASP A 243 -7.68 15.49 7.21
CA ASP A 243 -6.69 15.57 6.12
C ASP A 243 -6.96 16.72 5.17
N GLN A 244 -6.77 17.91 5.73
CA GLN A 244 -6.31 19.04 4.95
C GLN A 244 -5.61 20.04 5.86
N GLN A 245 -4.29 20.02 5.71
CA GLN A 245 -3.28 21.04 5.98
C GLN A 245 -2.15 20.39 6.76
N GLN A 246 -1.12 19.94 6.05
CA GLN A 246 0.27 20.02 6.50
C GLN A 246 1.21 19.47 5.43
N ASN A 247 1.50 20.32 4.45
CA ASN A 247 2.81 20.30 3.82
C ASN A 247 3.42 21.68 4.02
N SER A 248 4.45 21.76 4.88
CA SER A 248 5.71 22.46 4.56
C SER A 248 6.68 22.63 5.75
N SER A 249 6.31 22.39 7.02
CA SER A 249 7.27 22.42 8.14
C SER A 249 7.61 21.02 8.65
N ILE A 250 8.79 20.52 8.28
CA ILE A 250 9.47 19.47 9.04
C ILE A 250 10.55 20.16 9.86
N VAL A 251 10.54 19.91 11.17
CA VAL A 251 11.52 20.45 12.11
C VAL A 251 12.12 19.32 12.92
N LEU A 252 13.45 19.28 12.98
CA LEU A 252 14.22 18.35 13.79
C LEU A 252 14.58 19.01 15.12
N TYR A 253 14.35 18.30 16.21
CA TYR A 253 14.69 18.70 17.57
C TYR A 253 15.66 17.68 18.18
N HIS A 254 16.61 18.16 18.96
CA HIS A 254 17.55 17.36 19.73
C HIS A 254 17.00 17.17 21.14
N VAL A 255 17.10 15.94 21.63
CA VAL A 255 16.70 15.54 22.98
C VAL A 255 17.97 15.16 23.73
N SER A 256 18.38 15.98 24.68
CA SER A 256 19.62 15.77 25.43
C SER A 256 19.44 16.02 26.93
N ASP A 257 20.14 15.21 27.73
CA ASP A 257 20.23 15.34 29.18
C ASP A 257 21.48 16.11 29.67
N ALA A 258 22.31 16.64 28.77
CA ALA A 258 23.61 17.25 29.08
C ALA A 258 23.55 18.42 30.09
N ALA A 259 22.39 19.08 30.23
CA ALA A 259 22.15 20.13 31.22
C ALA A 259 21.69 19.62 32.61
N GLY A 260 21.67 18.31 32.83
CA GLY A 260 21.17 17.67 34.06
C GLY A 260 19.64 17.49 34.08
N GLN A 261 18.92 18.02 33.08
CA GLN A 261 17.50 17.80 32.83
C GLN A 261 17.28 17.62 31.33
N LEU A 262 16.48 16.61 30.96
CA LEU A 262 16.23 16.22 29.57
C LEU A 262 15.42 17.32 28.84
N ALA A 263 16.09 18.11 27.99
CA ALA A 263 15.54 19.26 27.26
C ALA A 263 15.34 18.95 25.77
N VAL A 264 14.38 19.63 25.13
CA VAL A 264 14.09 19.52 23.69
C VAL A 264 14.43 20.85 23.03
N THR A 265 15.41 20.86 22.12
CA THR A 265 15.87 22.08 21.44
C THR A 265 15.79 21.92 19.93
N GLU A 266 15.33 22.94 19.23
CA GLU A 266 15.27 22.94 17.76
C GLU A 266 16.68 22.93 17.16
N VAL A 267 16.91 22.03 16.18
CA VAL A 267 18.19 21.87 15.49
C VAL A 267 18.12 22.49 14.10
N ALA A 268 17.14 22.08 13.30
CA ALA A 268 17.01 22.49 11.92
C ALA A 268 15.57 22.33 11.43
N ALA A 269 15.15 23.24 10.54
CA ALA A 269 14.04 23.01 9.62
C ALA A 269 14.59 22.56 8.25
N ARG A 270 13.73 22.06 7.36
CA ARG A 270 14.15 21.61 6.01
C ARG A 270 15.08 22.62 5.30
N PRO A 271 16.05 22.15 4.49
CA PRO A 271 16.35 20.74 4.16
C PRO A 271 17.14 20.03 5.28
N LEU A 272 16.73 18.80 5.62
CA LEU A 272 17.45 17.97 6.60
C LEU A 272 18.50 17.11 5.89
N VAL A 273 19.69 17.00 6.46
CA VAL A 273 20.76 16.09 6.00
C VAL A 273 21.03 15.03 7.06
N GLN A 274 21.40 13.82 6.66
CA GLN A 274 21.62 12.69 7.56
C GLN A 274 22.64 13.02 8.68
N ASP A 275 23.64 13.84 8.38
CA ASP A 275 24.69 14.27 9.33
C ASP A 275 24.16 15.08 10.53
N LEU A 276 22.89 15.50 10.52
CA LEU A 276 22.23 16.14 11.66
C LEU A 276 21.90 15.15 12.79
N LEU A 277 21.83 13.85 12.49
CA LEU A 277 21.56 12.79 13.46
C LEU A 277 22.87 12.26 14.05
N ASN A 278 23.16 12.64 15.29
CA ASN A 278 24.27 12.06 16.05
C ASN A 278 23.88 10.70 16.62
N HIS A 279 24.66 9.67 16.31
CA HIS A 279 24.53 8.31 16.84
C HIS A 279 24.53 8.24 18.38
N ASP A 280 25.04 9.25 19.09
CA ASP A 280 25.11 9.28 20.54
C ASP A 280 23.91 9.96 21.23
N ASP A 281 22.90 10.42 20.50
CA ASP A 281 21.80 11.23 21.05
C ASP A 281 20.41 10.78 20.56
N CYS A 282 19.34 11.33 21.15
CA CYS A 282 17.95 11.15 20.70
C CYS A 282 17.42 12.40 19.99
N TYR A 283 16.52 12.20 19.03
CA TYR A 283 15.93 13.30 18.24
C TYR A 283 14.42 13.13 18.11
N ILE A 284 13.70 14.26 18.02
CA ILE A 284 12.29 14.32 17.66
C ILE A 284 12.18 15.01 16.31
N LEU A 285 11.60 14.36 15.31
CA LEU A 285 11.29 14.95 14.03
C LEU A 285 9.78 15.19 13.96
N ASP A 286 9.41 16.47 13.88
CA ASP A 286 8.03 16.95 13.91
C ASP A 286 7.55 17.24 12.49
N GLN A 287 6.52 16.52 12.06
CA GLN A 287 5.79 16.78 10.81
C GLN A 287 4.56 17.67 11.07
N SER A 288 4.77 18.75 11.81
CA SER A 288 3.75 19.75 12.18
C SER A 288 2.56 19.19 12.98
N GLY A 289 2.71 18.04 13.62
CA GLY A 289 1.62 17.39 14.38
C GLY A 289 0.76 16.39 13.60
N THR A 290 0.99 16.18 12.29
CA THR A 290 0.44 15.00 11.58
C THR A 290 1.08 13.72 12.07
N LYS A 291 2.41 13.70 12.17
CA LYS A 291 3.20 12.57 12.65
C LYS A 291 4.45 13.06 13.38
N ILE A 292 4.80 12.38 14.46
CA ILE A 292 6.01 12.64 15.23
C ILE A 292 6.90 11.40 15.17
N TYR A 293 8.16 11.60 14.77
CA TYR A 293 9.17 10.54 14.79
C TYR A 293 10.12 10.77 15.96
N VAL A 294 10.51 9.69 16.64
CA VAL A 294 11.50 9.68 17.72
C VAL A 294 12.65 8.79 17.29
N TRP A 295 13.78 9.39 16.92
CA TRP A 295 14.96 8.63 16.52
C TRP A 295 15.91 8.46 17.71
N LYS A 296 16.31 7.21 17.99
CA LYS A 296 17.17 6.83 19.12
C LYS A 296 18.55 6.41 18.63
N GLY A 297 19.55 7.25 18.83
CA GLY A 297 20.95 6.97 18.49
C GLY A 297 21.46 5.71 19.20
N ARG A 298 22.27 4.90 18.51
CA ARG A 298 22.85 3.66 19.08
C ARG A 298 23.65 3.91 20.35
N GLY A 299 24.36 5.03 20.45
CA GLY A 299 25.17 5.47 21.58
C GLY A 299 24.41 6.28 22.63
N ALA A 300 23.15 6.65 22.38
CA ALA A 300 22.32 7.39 23.33
C ALA A 300 22.19 6.67 24.67
N THR A 301 22.08 7.45 25.75
CA THR A 301 22.04 6.90 27.10
C THR A 301 20.77 6.06 27.30
N LYS A 302 20.84 5.09 28.23
CA LYS A 302 19.67 4.25 28.54
C LYS A 302 18.48 5.08 29.01
N THR A 303 18.74 6.15 29.77
CA THR A 303 17.70 7.07 30.25
C THR A 303 17.06 7.84 29.10
N GLU A 304 17.85 8.36 28.15
CA GLU A 304 17.32 9.04 26.96
C GLU A 304 16.44 8.11 26.14
N LYS A 305 16.92 6.89 25.82
CA LYS A 305 16.16 5.90 25.05
C LYS A 305 14.83 5.52 25.71
N GLN A 306 14.80 5.37 27.03
CA GLN A 306 13.59 5.02 27.79
C GLN A 306 12.62 6.21 27.91
N MET A 307 13.13 7.43 28.00
CA MET A 307 12.32 8.63 28.19
C MET A 307 11.86 9.26 26.86
N ALA A 308 12.46 8.89 25.73
CA ALA A 308 12.21 9.50 24.43
C ALA A 308 10.72 9.51 24.04
N MET A 309 9.99 8.41 24.28
CA MET A 309 8.56 8.30 24.01
C MET A 309 7.72 9.25 24.89
N SER A 310 8.02 9.28 26.19
CA SER A 310 7.35 10.21 27.13
C SER A 310 7.60 11.67 26.77
N LYS A 311 8.79 11.98 26.25
CA LYS A 311 9.13 13.32 25.76
C LYS A 311 8.39 13.69 24.49
N ALA A 312 8.21 12.78 23.55
CA ALA A 312 7.36 13.00 22.39
C ALA A 312 5.91 13.29 22.78
N LEU A 313 5.36 12.56 23.76
CA LEU A 313 4.01 12.84 24.28
C LEU A 313 3.93 14.21 24.99
N SER A 314 4.94 14.58 25.77
CA SER A 314 5.03 15.90 26.39
C SER A 314 5.18 17.02 25.36
N PHE A 315 5.91 16.73 24.26
CA PHE A 315 6.11 17.65 23.14
C PHE A 315 4.80 17.92 22.39
N ILE A 316 3.98 16.88 22.13
CA ILE A 316 2.64 17.01 21.56
C ILE A 316 1.77 17.95 22.42
N GLN A 317 1.77 17.76 23.74
CA GLN A 317 1.03 18.63 24.67
C GLN A 317 1.55 20.08 24.65
N MET A 318 2.87 20.27 24.65
CA MET A 318 3.51 21.59 24.63
C MET A 318 3.19 22.37 23.35
N LYS A 319 3.18 21.70 22.20
CA LYS A 319 2.84 22.29 20.90
C LYS A 319 1.33 22.48 20.69
N GLY A 320 0.50 21.94 21.58
CA GLY A 320 -0.96 22.00 21.46
C GLY A 320 -1.52 21.09 20.36
N TYR A 321 -0.79 20.04 19.98
CA TYR A 321 -1.25 19.05 19.00
C TYR A 321 -2.31 18.10 19.61
N PRO A 322 -3.18 17.50 18.78
CA PRO A 322 -4.16 16.53 19.25
C PRO A 322 -3.50 15.34 19.98
N GLY A 323 -4.12 14.83 21.05
CA GLY A 323 -3.63 13.62 21.74
C GLY A 323 -3.68 12.34 20.88
N SER A 324 -4.36 12.40 19.74
CA SER A 324 -4.41 11.37 18.72
C SER A 324 -3.24 11.40 17.73
N THR A 325 -2.34 12.39 17.78
CA THR A 325 -1.16 12.43 16.90
C THR A 325 -0.31 11.16 17.03
N ASN A 326 0.04 10.58 15.88
CA ASN A 326 0.79 9.33 15.79
C ASN A 326 2.25 9.57 16.15
N VAL A 327 2.82 8.61 16.88
CA VAL A 327 4.24 8.64 17.30
C VAL A 327 4.91 7.34 16.86
N GLU A 328 5.96 7.47 16.05
CA GLU A 328 6.81 6.36 15.59
C GLU A 328 8.20 6.50 16.23
N THR A 329 8.64 5.48 16.96
CA THR A 329 9.95 5.44 17.62
C THR A 329 10.87 4.48 16.86
N ILE A 330 12.00 5.02 16.40
CA ILE A 330 12.92 4.39 15.48
C ILE A 330 14.28 4.24 16.17
N ASN A 331 14.87 3.05 16.09
CA ASN A 331 16.24 2.80 16.52
C ASN A 331 17.22 3.11 15.37
N ASP A 332 18.38 3.67 15.70
CA ASP A 332 19.50 3.90 14.78
C ASP A 332 19.90 2.61 14.04
N GLY A 333 19.83 2.64 12.71
CA GLY A 333 20.02 1.49 11.80
C GLY A 333 18.75 0.70 11.49
N ALA A 334 17.62 1.00 12.12
CA ALA A 334 16.30 0.40 11.87
C ALA A 334 15.32 1.41 11.23
N GLU A 335 15.84 2.43 10.53
CA GLU A 335 15.01 3.48 9.96
C GLU A 335 14.08 2.97 8.86
N SER A 336 12.79 3.31 8.99
CA SER A 336 11.79 3.05 7.97
C SER A 336 12.06 3.91 6.72
N ALA A 337 11.65 3.43 5.55
CA ALA A 337 11.72 4.22 4.31
C ALA A 337 11.03 5.57 4.47
N MET A 338 9.91 5.59 5.24
CA MET A 338 9.15 6.80 5.56
C MET A 338 9.94 7.83 6.37
N PHE A 339 10.85 7.40 7.23
CA PHE A 339 11.73 8.31 7.97
C PHE A 339 12.91 8.77 7.11
N LYS A 340 13.56 7.85 6.38
CA LYS A 340 14.73 8.15 5.53
C LYS A 340 14.44 9.23 4.49
N GLN A 341 13.24 9.22 3.88
CA GLN A 341 12.84 10.21 2.88
C GLN A 341 12.74 11.65 3.40
N LEU A 342 12.61 11.85 4.72
CA LEU A 342 12.50 13.18 5.34
C LEU A 342 13.84 13.94 5.30
N PHE A 343 14.90 13.25 4.87
CA PHE A 343 16.25 13.76 4.67
C PHE A 343 16.56 13.85 3.17
N GLN A 344 17.37 14.85 2.80
CA GLN A 344 17.79 15.13 1.42
C GLN A 344 18.60 13.98 0.80
N LYS A 345 19.40 13.29 1.63
CA LYS A 345 20.20 12.14 1.25
C LYS A 345 20.32 11.21 2.46
N TRP A 346 20.13 9.92 2.23
CA TRP A 346 20.30 8.87 3.24
C TRP A 346 21.20 7.76 2.70
N SER A 347 22.26 7.43 3.43
CA SER A 347 23.24 6.40 3.04
C SER A 347 23.48 5.42 4.19
N VAL A 348 23.66 4.13 3.85
CA VAL A 348 23.97 3.08 4.82
C VAL A 348 25.46 2.73 4.67
N LYS A 349 26.29 3.07 5.66
CA LYS A 349 27.73 2.71 5.67
C LYS A 349 27.90 1.19 5.82
N ASP A 350 28.93 0.63 5.17
CA ASP A 350 29.34 -0.79 5.18
C ASP A 350 28.48 -1.81 4.40
N GLN A 351 27.61 -1.38 3.49
CA GLN A 351 27.01 -2.29 2.49
C GLN A 351 27.98 -2.59 1.34
N ALA A 352 28.45 -3.83 1.25
CA ALA A 352 29.24 -4.31 0.11
C ALA A 352 28.36 -4.66 -1.10
N VAL A 353 28.92 -4.42 -2.30
CA VAL A 353 28.28 -4.58 -3.62
C VAL A 353 27.79 -6.01 -3.90
N GLY A 354 26.52 -6.12 -4.28
CA GLY A 354 25.94 -7.29 -4.97
C GLY A 354 24.45 -7.09 -5.24
N LEU A 355 23.99 -7.42 -6.45
CA LEU A 355 22.56 -7.44 -6.81
C LEU A 355 21.76 -8.24 -5.76
N GLY A 356 20.94 -7.54 -4.98
CA GLY A 356 19.87 -8.12 -4.14
C GLY A 356 20.28 -9.06 -3.01
N LYS A 357 21.55 -9.10 -2.56
CA LYS A 357 21.95 -9.97 -1.43
C LYS A 357 22.89 -9.27 -0.46
N THR A 358 22.41 -9.12 0.79
CA THR A 358 23.16 -8.67 1.96
C THR A 358 24.33 -9.62 2.25
N PHE A 359 25.57 -9.13 2.23
CA PHE A 359 26.72 -9.86 2.77
C PHE A 359 27.49 -8.99 3.76
N GLY A 360 27.71 -9.51 4.97
CA GLY A 360 28.62 -8.92 5.94
C GLY A 360 30.07 -9.20 5.60
N ALA A 361 30.95 -8.24 5.92
CA ALA A 361 32.39 -8.32 5.70
C ALA A 361 33.01 -9.49 6.51
N GLY A 362 33.25 -10.64 5.87
CA GLY A 362 33.96 -11.74 6.52
C GLY A 362 34.09 -13.06 5.76
N LYS A 363 33.24 -13.35 4.77
CA LYS A 363 33.36 -14.60 3.97
C LYS A 363 32.90 -14.38 2.53
N ILE A 364 33.84 -14.00 1.66
CA ILE A 364 33.63 -13.97 0.22
C ILE A 364 33.73 -15.42 -0.29
N ALA A 365 32.59 -16.12 -0.40
CA ALA A 365 32.51 -17.28 -1.25
C ALA A 365 32.50 -16.80 -2.71
N LYS A 366 33.25 -17.47 -3.61
CA LYS A 366 33.20 -17.22 -5.06
C LYS A 366 31.74 -17.31 -5.52
N VAL A 367 31.16 -16.17 -5.88
CA VAL A 367 29.80 -16.09 -6.42
C VAL A 367 29.89 -16.40 -7.92
N PHE A 368 29.11 -17.39 -8.37
CA PHE A 368 28.82 -17.59 -9.79
C PHE A 368 27.84 -16.49 -10.22
N GLN A 369 28.25 -15.65 -11.18
CA GLN A 369 27.34 -14.76 -11.90
C GLN A 369 26.56 -15.62 -12.90
N ASP A 370 25.30 -15.91 -12.61
CA ASP A 370 24.40 -16.33 -13.67
C ASP A 370 24.19 -15.13 -14.61
N LYS A 371 24.41 -15.32 -15.92
CA LYS A 371 24.19 -14.28 -16.92
C LYS A 371 22.70 -13.93 -16.94
N PHE A 372 22.36 -12.64 -16.95
CA PHE A 372 21.01 -12.14 -17.17
C PHE A 372 20.44 -12.75 -18.46
N ASP A 373 19.40 -13.58 -18.33
CA ASP A 373 18.75 -14.26 -19.44
C ASP A 373 17.40 -13.58 -19.72
N VAL A 374 17.34 -12.85 -20.82
CA VAL A 374 16.16 -12.07 -21.20
C VAL A 374 14.99 -12.97 -21.64
N THR A 375 15.28 -14.21 -22.01
CA THR A 375 14.27 -15.16 -22.52
C THR A 375 13.29 -15.65 -21.45
N VAL A 376 13.62 -15.46 -20.16
CA VAL A 376 12.77 -15.86 -19.03
C VAL A 376 11.98 -14.71 -18.40
N LEU A 377 12.13 -13.47 -18.89
CA LEU A 377 11.47 -12.29 -18.29
C LEU A 377 9.95 -12.41 -18.25
N HIS A 378 9.34 -12.90 -19.33
CA HIS A 378 7.89 -13.13 -19.38
C HIS A 378 7.40 -14.20 -18.39
N SER A 379 8.29 -15.09 -17.94
CA SER A 379 7.99 -16.12 -16.93
C SER A 379 8.33 -15.71 -15.49
N LYS A 380 8.99 -14.55 -15.32
CA LYS A 380 9.47 -14.03 -14.03
C LYS A 380 9.27 -12.50 -13.95
N PRO A 381 8.02 -12.03 -13.78
CA PRO A 381 7.70 -10.60 -13.75
C PRO A 381 8.51 -9.81 -12.71
N GLU A 382 8.83 -10.43 -11.57
CA GLU A 382 9.66 -9.83 -10.52
C GLU A 382 11.07 -9.46 -11.01
N VAL A 383 11.66 -10.29 -11.89
CA VAL A 383 12.96 -10.01 -12.50
C VAL A 383 12.82 -8.91 -13.55
N ALA A 384 11.74 -8.91 -14.33
CA ALA A 384 11.46 -7.85 -15.29
C ALA A 384 11.31 -6.49 -14.62
N ALA A 385 10.58 -6.40 -13.50
CA ALA A 385 10.42 -5.18 -12.70
C ALA A 385 11.74 -4.68 -12.12
N GLN A 386 12.54 -5.56 -11.53
CA GLN A 386 13.86 -5.20 -10.99
C GLN A 386 14.84 -4.72 -12.06
N GLU A 387 14.86 -5.40 -13.21
CA GLU A 387 15.79 -5.13 -14.31
C GLU A 387 15.29 -4.05 -15.27
N ARG A 388 14.01 -3.66 -15.15
CA ARG A 388 13.31 -2.62 -15.93
C ARG A 388 13.30 -2.93 -17.44
N MET A 389 13.12 -4.20 -17.74
CA MET A 389 13.10 -4.75 -19.10
C MET A 389 11.80 -5.54 -19.29
N VAL A 390 11.02 -5.20 -20.32
CA VAL A 390 9.82 -5.98 -20.66
C VAL A 390 10.15 -7.19 -21.54
N ASP A 391 11.17 -7.07 -22.38
CA ASP A 391 11.74 -8.10 -23.25
C ASP A 391 13.21 -7.73 -23.60
N ASP A 392 13.75 -8.26 -24.70
CA ASP A 392 15.12 -8.02 -25.19
C ASP A 392 15.29 -6.89 -26.21
N GLY A 393 14.24 -6.12 -26.49
CA GLY A 393 14.25 -5.04 -27.47
C GLY A 393 14.24 -5.51 -28.94
N ASN A 394 13.97 -6.79 -29.24
CA ASN A 394 13.96 -7.32 -30.61
C ASN A 394 12.62 -7.19 -31.35
N GLY A 395 11.60 -6.59 -30.74
CA GLY A 395 10.29 -6.33 -31.33
C GLY A 395 10.30 -5.35 -32.51
N LYS A 396 9.12 -5.13 -33.09
CA LYS A 396 8.94 -4.20 -34.23
C LYS A 396 8.97 -2.76 -33.71
N VAL A 397 9.72 -1.89 -34.40
CA VAL A 397 9.87 -0.47 -34.05
C VAL A 397 9.39 0.42 -35.17
N GLU A 398 8.58 1.43 -34.83
CA GLU A 398 8.16 2.51 -35.71
C GLU A 398 8.49 3.86 -35.03
N VAL A 399 9.20 4.74 -35.73
CA VAL A 399 9.66 6.03 -35.18
C VAL A 399 9.08 7.17 -36.00
N TRP A 400 8.48 8.13 -35.33
CA TRP A 400 8.00 9.39 -35.90
C TRP A 400 8.65 10.56 -35.18
N ARG A 401 8.82 11.65 -35.91
CA ARG A 401 9.21 12.97 -35.40
C ARG A 401 8.02 13.91 -35.51
N ILE A 402 7.90 14.83 -34.56
CA ILE A 402 6.92 15.91 -34.62
C ILE A 402 7.47 17.03 -35.48
N GLU A 403 6.75 17.38 -36.56
CA GLU A 403 7.08 18.52 -37.42
C GLU A 403 5.82 19.28 -37.77
N ASN A 404 5.82 20.59 -37.56
CA ASN A 404 4.65 21.45 -37.80
C ASN A 404 3.39 20.90 -37.11
N LEU A 405 3.56 20.34 -35.90
CA LEU A 405 2.51 19.70 -35.07
C LEU A 405 1.95 18.37 -35.61
N GLU A 406 2.55 17.80 -36.65
CA GLU A 406 2.14 16.54 -37.29
C GLU A 406 3.19 15.43 -37.14
N LEU A 407 2.76 14.17 -37.31
CA LEU A 407 3.66 13.00 -37.28
C LEU A 407 4.33 12.77 -38.64
N VAL A 408 5.66 12.86 -38.66
CA VAL A 408 6.48 12.56 -39.83
C VAL A 408 7.32 11.31 -39.57
N PRO A 409 7.21 10.24 -40.39
CA PRO A 409 8.01 9.04 -40.22
C PRO A 409 9.51 9.32 -40.35
N VAL A 410 10.30 8.77 -39.43
CA VAL A 410 11.77 8.80 -39.51
C VAL A 410 12.25 7.66 -40.40
N GLU A 411 13.26 7.90 -41.24
CA GLU A 411 13.84 6.84 -42.06
C GLU A 411 14.60 5.82 -41.19
N ARG A 412 14.54 4.53 -41.56
CA ARG A 412 15.10 3.44 -40.76
C ARG A 412 16.59 3.57 -40.44
N GLN A 413 17.37 4.21 -41.32
CA GLN A 413 18.79 4.43 -41.09
C GLN A 413 19.07 5.39 -39.91
N TRP A 414 18.10 6.23 -39.57
CA TRP A 414 18.18 7.21 -38.49
C TRP A 414 17.53 6.72 -37.19
N TYR A 415 17.10 5.46 -37.13
CA TYR A 415 16.60 4.88 -35.87
C TYR A 415 17.73 4.80 -34.85
N GLY A 416 17.47 5.36 -33.66
CA GLY A 416 18.48 5.49 -32.61
C GLY A 416 19.13 6.87 -32.56
N PHE A 417 18.87 7.77 -33.52
CA PHE A 417 19.41 9.13 -33.53
C PHE A 417 18.33 10.13 -33.12
N PHE A 418 18.49 10.76 -31.96
CA PHE A 418 17.53 11.70 -31.38
C PHE A 418 18.17 13.07 -31.22
N TYR A 419 17.47 14.14 -31.61
CA TYR A 419 17.96 15.51 -31.53
C TYR A 419 17.25 16.27 -30.41
N GLY A 420 18.01 16.95 -29.57
CA GLY A 420 17.48 17.69 -28.42
C GLY A 420 16.52 18.83 -28.78
N GLY A 421 16.47 19.27 -30.04
CA GLY A 421 15.50 20.26 -30.54
C GLY A 421 14.19 19.67 -31.08
N ASP A 422 14.05 18.34 -31.11
CA ASP A 422 12.87 17.66 -31.67
C ASP A 422 12.13 16.83 -30.59
N CYS A 423 10.87 16.49 -30.87
CA CYS A 423 10.10 15.48 -30.15
C CYS A 423 9.85 14.26 -31.04
N TYR A 424 9.87 13.06 -30.45
CA TYR A 424 9.68 11.81 -31.17
C TYR A 424 8.66 10.91 -30.50
N LEU A 425 7.94 10.15 -31.32
CA LEU A 425 7.12 9.02 -30.89
C LEU A 425 7.78 7.73 -31.39
N VAL A 426 7.97 6.76 -30.50
CA VAL A 426 8.51 5.43 -30.84
C VAL A 426 7.51 4.38 -30.40
N LEU A 427 6.82 3.77 -31.36
CA LEU A 427 5.95 2.63 -31.11
C LEU A 427 6.75 1.34 -31.21
N TYR A 428 6.82 0.62 -30.11
CA TYR A 428 7.42 -0.69 -29.99
C TYR A 428 6.33 -1.76 -29.86
N THR A 429 6.38 -2.78 -30.70
CA THR A 429 5.46 -3.94 -30.65
C THR A 429 6.25 -5.20 -30.34
N TYR A 430 5.85 -5.89 -29.28
CA TYR A 430 6.42 -7.17 -28.86
C TYR A 430 5.33 -8.22 -28.67
N GLU A 431 5.69 -9.50 -28.73
CA GLU A 431 4.76 -10.59 -28.50
C GLU A 431 4.95 -11.18 -27.10
N MET A 432 3.85 -11.31 -26.35
CA MET A 432 3.85 -12.00 -25.06
C MET A 432 2.71 -13.01 -25.05
N SER A 433 3.04 -14.28 -24.81
CA SER A 433 2.08 -15.40 -24.80
C SER A 433 1.21 -15.48 -26.07
N GLY A 434 1.80 -15.19 -27.23
CA GLY A 434 1.12 -15.24 -28.54
C GLY A 434 0.16 -14.07 -28.82
N LYS A 435 0.18 -13.01 -27.99
CA LYS A 435 -0.57 -11.77 -28.22
C LYS A 435 0.37 -10.58 -28.41
N PRO A 436 0.08 -9.68 -29.37
CA PRO A 436 0.85 -8.46 -29.53
C PRO A 436 0.58 -7.49 -28.36
N HIS A 437 1.64 -6.88 -27.86
CA HIS A 437 1.62 -5.83 -26.85
C HIS A 437 2.40 -4.63 -27.37
N TYR A 438 2.06 -3.44 -26.91
CA TYR A 438 2.54 -2.18 -27.47
C TYR A 438 3.09 -1.26 -26.38
N ILE A 439 4.22 -0.61 -26.65
CA ILE A 439 4.77 0.48 -25.83
C ILE A 439 4.98 1.68 -26.75
N LEU A 440 4.42 2.82 -26.37
CA LEU A 440 4.58 4.08 -27.08
C LEU A 440 5.47 5.02 -26.26
N TYR A 441 6.74 5.16 -26.65
CA TYR A 441 7.63 6.14 -26.04
C TYR A 441 7.41 7.51 -26.65
N ILE A 442 7.28 8.52 -25.79
CA ILE A 442 7.17 9.94 -26.12
C ILE A 442 8.47 10.58 -25.67
N TRP A 443 9.45 10.65 -26.58
CA TRP A 443 10.75 11.22 -26.28
C TRP A 443 10.74 12.73 -26.53
N GLN A 444 11.14 13.50 -25.52
CA GLN A 444 11.07 14.96 -25.52
C GLN A 444 12.48 15.56 -25.39
N GLY A 445 12.92 16.24 -26.44
CA GLY A 445 14.18 16.97 -26.46
C GLY A 445 14.19 18.15 -25.50
N ARG A 446 15.35 18.43 -24.89
CA ARG A 446 15.51 19.52 -23.90
C ARG A 446 15.23 20.91 -24.51
N HIS A 447 15.51 21.09 -25.80
CA HIS A 447 15.35 22.34 -26.52
C HIS A 447 14.16 22.32 -27.49
N ALA A 448 13.31 21.29 -27.43
CA ALA A 448 12.09 21.24 -28.22
C ALA A 448 11.14 22.39 -27.82
N SER A 449 10.44 22.95 -28.80
CA SER A 449 9.55 24.08 -28.56
C SER A 449 8.31 23.65 -27.77
N LYS A 450 7.69 24.60 -27.03
CA LYS A 450 6.53 24.29 -26.18
C LYS A 450 5.33 23.75 -26.96
N ASP A 451 5.13 24.24 -28.18
CA ASP A 451 4.11 23.77 -29.10
C ASP A 451 4.40 22.34 -29.59
N GLU A 452 5.66 21.97 -29.81
CA GLU A 452 6.04 20.59 -30.17
C GLU A 452 5.93 19.62 -28.99
N LEU A 453 6.26 20.06 -27.78
CA LEU A 453 6.01 19.29 -26.56
C LEU A 453 4.51 19.00 -26.40
N ALA A 454 3.66 20.02 -26.60
CA ALA A 454 2.21 19.85 -26.55
C ALA A 454 1.69 18.96 -27.68
N ALA A 455 2.19 19.14 -28.92
CA ALA A 455 1.83 18.30 -30.05
C ALA A 455 2.26 16.85 -29.86
N SER A 456 3.43 16.57 -29.27
CA SER A 456 3.90 15.21 -28.98
C SER A 456 2.93 14.46 -28.06
N ALA A 457 2.41 15.13 -27.03
CA ALA A 457 1.43 14.56 -26.12
C ALA A 457 0.07 14.33 -26.82
N TYR A 458 -0.38 15.30 -27.63
CA TYR A 458 -1.63 15.17 -28.40
C TYR A 458 -1.56 14.02 -29.41
N GLN A 459 -0.48 13.96 -30.20
CA GLN A 459 -0.27 12.91 -31.19
C GLN A 459 -0.12 11.53 -30.55
N ALA A 460 0.46 11.45 -29.34
CA ALA A 460 0.54 10.19 -28.60
C ALA A 460 -0.84 9.64 -28.23
N VAL A 461 -1.79 10.52 -27.85
CA VAL A 461 -3.19 10.13 -27.60
C VAL A 461 -3.87 9.63 -28.87
N GLU A 462 -3.60 10.25 -30.03
CA GLU A 462 -4.19 9.79 -31.30
C GLU A 462 -3.63 8.43 -31.73
N VAL A 463 -2.31 8.22 -31.62
CA VAL A 463 -1.70 6.90 -31.87
C VAL A 463 -2.27 5.88 -30.91
N ASP A 464 -2.34 6.17 -29.61
CA ASP A 464 -2.92 5.29 -28.61
C ASP A 464 -4.37 4.88 -28.93
N ARG A 465 -5.18 5.82 -29.42
CA ARG A 465 -6.57 5.56 -29.86
C ARG A 465 -6.65 4.63 -31.07
N GLN A 466 -5.67 4.68 -31.98
CA GLN A 466 -5.62 3.76 -33.14
C GLN A 466 -5.40 2.30 -32.74
N PHE A 467 -4.87 2.06 -31.55
CA PHE A 467 -4.64 0.73 -30.97
C PHE A 467 -5.62 0.43 -29.82
N ASP A 468 -6.82 1.01 -29.86
CA ASP A 468 -7.88 0.83 -28.85
C ASP A 468 -7.42 1.10 -27.41
N GLY A 469 -6.42 1.97 -27.24
CA GLY A 469 -5.83 2.30 -25.95
C GLY A 469 -4.94 1.21 -25.35
N ALA A 470 -4.59 0.16 -26.09
CA ALA A 470 -3.68 -0.90 -25.64
C ALA A 470 -2.22 -0.45 -25.35
N PRO A 471 -1.64 0.58 -26.00
CA PRO A 471 -0.26 0.96 -25.75
C PRO A 471 0.01 1.47 -24.33
N VAL A 472 1.10 0.99 -23.73
CA VAL A 472 1.70 1.62 -22.54
C VAL A 472 2.42 2.87 -22.99
N GLN A 473 2.02 4.04 -22.51
CA GLN A 473 2.66 5.30 -22.91
C GLN A 473 3.78 5.65 -21.94
N VAL A 474 4.97 5.93 -22.46
CA VAL A 474 6.17 6.20 -21.65
C VAL A 474 6.71 7.57 -22.01
N ARG A 475 6.60 8.53 -21.11
CA ARG A 475 7.17 9.86 -21.30
C ARG A 475 8.65 9.84 -20.93
N VAL A 476 9.50 10.10 -21.91
CA VAL A 476 10.97 10.09 -21.79
C VAL A 476 11.50 11.49 -22.05
N THR A 477 12.23 12.02 -21.08
CA THR A 477 12.98 13.28 -21.21
C THR A 477 14.41 12.98 -21.63
N MET A 478 14.97 13.86 -22.45
CA MET A 478 16.36 13.77 -22.92
C MET A 478 17.35 13.61 -21.75
N GLY A 479 18.11 12.51 -21.77
CA GLY A 479 19.09 12.14 -20.75
C GLY A 479 18.57 11.13 -19.71
N LYS A 480 17.26 10.87 -19.66
CA LYS A 480 16.59 9.96 -18.70
C LYS A 480 15.98 8.74 -19.38
N GLU A 481 16.61 8.28 -20.47
CA GLU A 481 16.14 7.14 -21.24
C GLU A 481 16.10 5.85 -20.41
N PRO A 482 14.94 5.16 -20.31
CA PRO A 482 14.83 3.87 -19.64
C PRO A 482 15.68 2.79 -20.31
N ARG A 483 16.11 1.79 -19.53
CA ARG A 483 16.93 0.66 -20.03
C ARG A 483 16.31 -0.04 -21.24
N HIS A 484 15.02 -0.33 -21.19
CA HIS A 484 14.33 -0.93 -22.33
C HIS A 484 14.36 -0.04 -23.58
N PHE A 485 14.21 1.28 -23.45
CA PHE A 485 14.31 2.20 -24.58
C PHE A 485 15.70 2.13 -25.25
N MET A 486 16.76 2.04 -24.45
CA MET A 486 18.13 1.87 -24.96
C MET A 486 18.32 0.52 -25.67
N ALA A 487 17.75 -0.55 -25.11
CA ALA A 487 17.85 -1.91 -25.65
C ALA A 487 17.23 -2.04 -27.06
N ILE A 488 16.15 -1.31 -27.35
CA ILE A 488 15.52 -1.28 -28.69
C ILE A 488 16.54 -0.92 -29.78
N PHE A 489 17.51 -0.06 -29.47
CA PHE A 489 18.51 0.42 -30.43
C PHE A 489 19.83 -0.37 -30.40
N LYS A 490 19.92 -1.44 -29.60
CA LYS A 490 21.01 -2.42 -29.61
C LYS A 490 22.41 -1.79 -29.51
N GLY A 491 22.54 -0.82 -28.60
CA GLY A 491 23.77 -0.07 -28.35
C GLY A 491 24.08 1.03 -29.37
N ARG A 492 23.08 1.44 -30.18
CA ARG A 492 23.20 2.51 -31.19
C ARG A 492 22.35 3.74 -30.85
N LEU A 493 22.03 3.95 -29.58
CA LEU A 493 21.32 5.15 -29.15
C LEU A 493 22.29 6.33 -29.09
N VAL A 494 22.02 7.35 -29.89
CA VAL A 494 22.80 8.59 -30.00
C VAL A 494 21.86 9.77 -29.83
N ILE A 495 22.21 10.65 -28.89
CA ILE A 495 21.41 11.81 -28.51
C ILE A 495 22.25 13.07 -28.76
N PHE A 496 21.81 13.92 -29.67
CA PHE A 496 22.42 15.21 -29.94
C PHE A 496 21.90 16.26 -28.97
N GLU A 497 22.77 17.16 -28.49
CA GLU A 497 22.41 18.13 -27.46
C GLU A 497 21.36 19.11 -27.99
N GLY A 498 21.41 19.43 -29.29
CA GLY A 498 20.44 20.30 -29.96
C GLY A 498 20.27 19.94 -31.43
N GLY A 499 19.94 20.95 -32.24
CA GLY A 499 19.68 20.79 -33.67
C GLY A 499 18.37 20.07 -33.96
N THR A 500 18.15 19.76 -35.23
CA THR A 500 16.98 19.03 -35.71
C THR A 500 17.36 18.10 -36.85
N SER A 501 16.65 16.99 -36.93
CA SER A 501 16.77 16.00 -38.01
C SER A 501 15.89 16.30 -39.23
N ARG A 502 15.20 17.46 -39.25
CA ARG A 502 14.28 17.91 -40.32
C ARG A 502 14.97 18.08 -41.66
N THR A 503 14.24 17.79 -42.73
CA THR A 503 14.71 18.03 -44.09
C THR A 503 14.76 19.55 -44.36
N GLY A 504 15.87 20.03 -44.91
CA GLY A 504 16.07 21.46 -45.19
C GLY A 504 16.59 22.29 -44.01
N ASN A 505 17.11 21.66 -42.94
CA ASN A 505 17.81 22.37 -41.89
C ASN A 505 19.03 23.13 -42.47
N ALA A 506 19.09 24.43 -42.23
CA ALA A 506 20.10 25.34 -42.78
C ALA A 506 21.32 25.50 -41.85
N GLU A 507 21.30 24.89 -40.67
CA GLU A 507 22.42 24.97 -39.73
C GLU A 507 23.57 24.05 -40.17
N PRO A 508 24.78 24.59 -40.38
CA PRO A 508 25.94 23.78 -40.71
C PRO A 508 26.32 22.88 -39.54
N ASP A 509 26.73 21.64 -39.83
CA ASP A 509 27.22 20.69 -38.83
C ASP A 509 28.42 21.32 -38.06
N PRO A 510 28.39 21.35 -36.72
CA PRO A 510 29.49 21.88 -35.93
C PRO A 510 30.82 21.23 -36.31
N PRO A 511 31.93 22.01 -36.40
CA PRO A 511 33.22 21.48 -36.79
C PRO A 511 33.81 20.48 -35.77
N VAL A 512 33.33 20.54 -34.53
CA VAL A 512 33.75 19.70 -33.40
C VAL A 512 32.51 19.30 -32.60
N ARG A 513 32.34 18.00 -32.34
CA ARG A 513 31.30 17.44 -31.46
C ARG A 513 31.96 16.51 -30.44
N LEU A 514 31.49 16.55 -29.20
CA LEU A 514 31.96 15.68 -28.13
C LEU A 514 30.79 14.83 -27.63
N PHE A 515 30.94 13.51 -27.64
CA PHE A 515 29.95 12.58 -27.13
C PHE A 515 30.48 11.88 -25.88
N GLN A 516 29.71 11.92 -24.81
CA GLN A 516 29.91 11.07 -23.64
C GLN A 516 29.22 9.73 -23.88
N ILE A 517 29.95 8.63 -23.75
CA ILE A 517 29.47 7.28 -23.98
C ILE A 517 29.41 6.56 -22.64
N GLN A 518 28.23 6.06 -22.30
CA GLN A 518 27.95 5.34 -21.08
C GLN A 518 27.29 4.01 -21.40
N GLY A 519 27.58 2.99 -20.59
CA GLY A 519 26.99 1.65 -20.71
C GLY A 519 28.01 0.58 -21.09
N ASN A 520 27.78 -0.63 -20.59
CA ASN A 520 28.69 -1.77 -20.69
C ASN A 520 28.13 -2.90 -21.57
N ASP A 521 26.90 -2.78 -22.07
CA ASP A 521 26.31 -3.76 -22.96
C ASP A 521 25.34 -3.12 -23.99
N LYS A 522 24.87 -3.93 -24.94
CA LYS A 522 23.96 -3.47 -26.00
C LYS A 522 22.59 -3.03 -25.50
N SER A 523 22.22 -3.38 -24.28
CA SER A 523 20.93 -3.04 -23.66
C SER A 523 20.97 -1.72 -22.89
N ASN A 524 22.14 -1.19 -22.56
CA ASN A 524 22.28 0.02 -21.75
C ASN A 524 23.27 1.07 -22.31
N THR A 525 23.87 0.82 -23.47
CA THR A 525 24.80 1.78 -24.09
C THR A 525 24.07 2.94 -24.75
N LYS A 526 24.47 4.17 -24.42
CA LYS A 526 24.06 5.40 -25.10
C LYS A 526 25.22 6.38 -25.27
N ALA A 527 25.16 7.17 -26.32
CA ALA A 527 26.05 8.30 -26.55
C ALA A 527 25.25 9.61 -26.47
N VAL A 528 25.68 10.52 -25.60
CA VAL A 528 25.04 11.83 -25.42
C VAL A 528 26.03 12.90 -25.81
N GLU A 529 25.65 13.77 -26.74
CA GLU A 529 26.45 14.94 -27.08
C GLU A 529 26.49 15.89 -25.90
N VAL A 530 27.70 16.36 -25.59
CA VAL A 530 27.98 17.32 -24.54
C VAL A 530 28.73 18.51 -25.14
N PRO A 531 28.76 19.67 -24.47
CA PRO A 531 29.56 20.79 -24.93
C PRO A 531 31.03 20.37 -25.13
N ALA A 532 31.62 20.70 -26.28
CA ALA A 532 32.98 20.33 -26.65
C ALA A 532 34.05 21.17 -25.90
N TYR A 533 34.03 21.07 -24.57
CA TYR A 533 34.97 21.70 -23.66
C TYR A 533 35.67 20.65 -22.82
N ALA A 534 36.93 20.91 -22.43
CA ALA A 534 37.68 20.01 -21.55
C ALA A 534 36.98 19.76 -20.21
N SER A 535 36.21 20.73 -19.71
CA SER A 535 35.44 20.61 -18.45
C SER A 535 34.26 19.63 -18.53
N SER A 536 33.85 19.22 -19.74
CA SER A 536 32.78 18.24 -19.94
C SER A 536 33.24 16.79 -19.77
N LEU A 537 34.57 16.55 -19.72
CA LEU A 537 35.13 15.21 -19.54
C LEU A 537 34.83 14.65 -18.14
N ASN A 538 34.79 13.32 -18.05
CA ASN A 538 34.63 12.60 -16.80
C ASN A 538 35.54 11.36 -16.81
N SER A 539 36.44 11.24 -15.83
CA SER A 539 37.37 10.10 -15.74
C SER A 539 36.66 8.75 -15.65
N ASN A 540 35.38 8.69 -15.31
CA ASN A 540 34.63 7.43 -15.19
C ASN A 540 34.07 6.93 -16.52
N ASP A 541 34.01 7.75 -17.57
CA ASP A 541 33.33 7.42 -18.82
C ASP A 541 34.30 7.38 -20.02
N VAL A 542 33.77 7.01 -21.20
CA VAL A 542 34.47 7.08 -22.48
C VAL A 542 33.89 8.25 -23.29
N PHE A 543 34.74 9.00 -23.99
CA PHE A 543 34.29 10.12 -24.82
C PHE A 543 34.75 9.95 -26.28
N LEU A 544 33.88 10.32 -27.21
CA LEU A 544 34.20 10.42 -28.64
C LEU A 544 34.23 11.90 -29.03
N LEU A 545 35.41 12.40 -29.39
CA LEU A 545 35.62 13.72 -29.96
C LEU A 545 35.65 13.60 -31.49
N ARG A 546 34.55 14.01 -32.14
CA ARG A 546 34.42 13.99 -33.60
C ARG A 546 34.77 15.38 -34.16
N THR A 547 35.72 15.43 -35.08
CA THR A 547 36.05 16.64 -35.84
C THR A 547 35.84 16.43 -37.34
N GLN A 548 36.11 17.46 -38.17
CA GLN A 548 36.14 17.32 -39.63
C GLN A 548 37.38 16.58 -40.16
N GLY A 549 38.42 16.41 -39.32
CA GLY A 549 39.67 15.72 -39.66
C GLY A 549 39.79 14.39 -38.92
N GLU A 550 40.49 14.38 -37.79
CA GLU A 550 40.70 13.19 -36.99
C GLU A 550 39.69 13.06 -35.83
N HIS A 551 39.39 11.81 -35.47
CA HIS A 551 38.46 11.49 -34.39
C HIS A 551 39.23 10.90 -33.22
N TYR A 552 38.93 11.33 -31.99
CA TYR A 552 39.57 10.78 -30.79
C TYR A 552 38.58 10.02 -29.93
N LEU A 553 38.96 8.82 -29.52
CA LEU A 553 38.24 8.04 -28.53
C LEU A 553 39.01 8.10 -27.20
N TRP A 554 38.58 8.97 -26.31
CA TRP A 554 39.22 9.25 -25.04
C TRP A 554 38.72 8.29 -23.94
N TYR A 555 39.64 7.58 -23.29
CA TYR A 555 39.35 6.62 -22.22
C TYR A 555 39.70 7.20 -20.86
N GLY A 556 38.67 7.53 -20.08
CA GLY A 556 38.82 7.87 -18.68
C GLY A 556 39.41 6.72 -17.87
N LYS A 557 40.22 7.02 -16.86
CA LYS A 557 40.88 6.01 -15.99
C LYS A 557 39.90 5.09 -15.26
N GLY A 558 38.70 5.57 -14.97
CA GLY A 558 37.61 4.86 -14.32
C GLY A 558 36.71 4.07 -15.27
N SER A 559 36.82 4.28 -16.58
CA SER A 559 36.02 3.53 -17.58
C SER A 559 36.36 2.03 -17.57
N SER A 560 35.33 1.21 -17.66
CA SER A 560 35.42 -0.25 -17.74
C SER A 560 35.86 -0.74 -19.13
N GLY A 561 36.36 -1.98 -19.21
CA GLY A 561 36.73 -2.59 -20.49
C GLY A 561 35.54 -2.76 -21.44
N ASP A 562 34.36 -3.06 -20.89
CA ASP A 562 33.13 -3.25 -21.64
C ASP A 562 32.61 -1.92 -22.22
N GLU A 563 32.65 -0.82 -21.45
CA GLU A 563 32.34 0.53 -21.94
C GLU A 563 33.24 0.94 -23.11
N ARG A 564 34.54 0.65 -23.04
CA ARG A 564 35.49 0.94 -24.13
C ARG A 564 35.18 0.15 -25.40
N ALA A 565 34.77 -1.11 -25.25
CA ALA A 565 34.39 -1.96 -26.38
C ALA A 565 33.12 -1.45 -27.05
N MET A 566 32.09 -1.11 -26.26
CA MET A 566 30.84 -0.54 -26.75
C MET A 566 31.05 0.83 -27.41
N ALA A 567 31.88 1.68 -26.82
CA ALA A 567 32.24 2.97 -27.38
C ALA A 567 32.96 2.86 -28.73
N LYS A 568 33.80 1.83 -28.91
CA LYS A 568 34.43 1.55 -30.19
C LYS A 568 33.44 1.07 -31.25
N GLU A 569 32.50 0.20 -30.89
CA GLU A 569 31.40 -0.21 -31.77
C GLU A 569 30.60 1.02 -32.21
N LEU A 570 30.19 1.88 -31.27
CA LEU A 570 29.41 3.09 -31.56
C LEU A 570 30.20 4.14 -32.37
N ALA A 571 31.49 4.34 -32.09
CA ALA A 571 32.35 5.24 -32.87
C ALA A 571 32.44 4.84 -34.34
N SER A 572 32.51 3.53 -34.63
CA SER A 572 32.54 3.01 -36.01
C SER A 572 31.27 3.30 -36.82
N PHE A 573 30.15 3.56 -36.15
CA PHE A 573 28.90 4.00 -36.79
C PHE A 573 28.80 5.52 -36.94
N LEU A 574 29.43 6.29 -36.05
CA LEU A 574 29.32 7.75 -36.00
C LEU A 574 30.34 8.51 -36.85
N CYS A 575 31.44 7.85 -37.20
CA CYS A 575 32.58 8.46 -37.87
C CYS A 575 32.93 7.72 -39.17
N GLU A 576 33.15 8.47 -40.25
CA GLU A 576 33.73 7.94 -41.49
C GLU A 576 35.25 8.16 -41.45
N GLY A 577 36.00 7.24 -40.84
CA GLY A 577 37.45 7.40 -40.68
C GLY A 577 38.05 6.50 -39.61
N THR A 578 39.35 6.66 -39.34
CA THR A 578 40.05 5.97 -38.24
C THR A 578 40.00 6.82 -36.96
N GLU A 579 39.57 6.21 -35.87
CA GLU A 579 39.58 6.81 -34.54
C GLU A 579 40.88 6.55 -33.77
N ASP A 580 41.51 7.61 -33.28
CA ASP A 580 42.69 7.54 -32.44
C ASP A 580 42.28 7.35 -30.97
N THR A 581 42.71 6.23 -30.40
CA THR A 581 42.44 5.92 -29.00
C THR A 581 43.41 6.67 -28.09
N VAL A 582 42.87 7.47 -27.16
CA VAL A 582 43.64 8.30 -26.24
C VAL A 582 43.32 7.92 -24.81
N ALA A 583 44.31 7.52 -24.02
CA ALA A 583 44.11 7.26 -22.59
C ALA A 583 44.21 8.55 -21.77
N GLU A 584 43.40 8.68 -20.71
CA GLU A 584 43.47 9.81 -19.80
C GLU A 584 44.89 10.01 -19.23
N GLY A 585 45.42 11.22 -19.41
CA GLY A 585 46.79 11.61 -19.07
C GLY A 585 47.82 11.43 -20.19
N GLN A 586 47.43 10.87 -21.34
CA GLN A 586 48.25 10.72 -22.54
C GLN A 586 47.70 11.50 -23.74
N GLU A 587 46.94 12.55 -23.48
CA GLU A 587 46.29 13.33 -24.54
C GLU A 587 47.30 14.19 -25.31
N PRO A 588 47.26 14.20 -26.65
CA PRO A 588 48.09 15.09 -27.46
C PRO A 588 47.68 16.56 -27.28
N ALA A 589 48.57 17.50 -27.63
CA ALA A 589 48.27 18.93 -27.51
C ALA A 589 47.06 19.34 -28.37
N GLU A 590 46.98 18.79 -29.60
CA GLU A 590 45.90 19.02 -30.55
C GLU A 590 44.53 18.63 -29.99
N PHE A 591 44.44 17.56 -29.20
CA PHE A 591 43.21 17.15 -28.52
C PHE A 591 42.70 18.25 -27.57
N TRP A 592 43.59 18.87 -26.81
CA TRP A 592 43.21 19.97 -25.91
C TRP A 592 42.87 21.24 -26.67
N ASP A 593 43.58 21.55 -27.75
CA ASP A 593 43.30 22.73 -28.58
C ASP A 593 41.89 22.65 -29.19
N LEU A 594 41.48 21.45 -29.64
CA LEU A 594 40.12 21.18 -30.15
C LEU A 594 39.02 21.38 -29.10
N LEU A 595 39.34 21.21 -27.81
CA LEU A 595 38.41 21.39 -26.68
C LEU A 595 38.49 22.79 -26.03
N GLY A 596 39.19 23.74 -26.66
CA GLY A 596 39.35 25.11 -26.15
C GLY A 596 40.38 25.24 -25.02
N GLY A 597 41.31 24.28 -24.92
CA GLY A 597 42.38 24.23 -23.93
C GLY A 597 42.09 23.29 -22.77
N LYS A 598 43.13 22.98 -21.99
CA LYS A 598 43.05 22.06 -20.85
C LYS A 598 42.52 22.76 -19.60
N THR A 599 41.40 22.28 -19.07
CA THR A 599 40.80 22.75 -17.81
C THR A 599 40.56 21.59 -16.84
N ALA A 600 40.15 21.90 -15.61
CA ALA A 600 39.76 20.88 -14.64
C ALA A 600 38.41 20.25 -15.03
N TYR A 601 38.29 18.95 -14.81
CA TYR A 601 37.10 18.15 -15.10
C TYR A 601 36.88 17.08 -14.02
N ALA A 602 35.72 16.42 -14.02
CA ALA A 602 35.33 15.48 -12.97
C ALA A 602 36.22 14.22 -12.99
N ASN A 603 36.94 13.96 -11.89
CA ASN A 603 37.89 12.84 -11.79
C ASN A 603 37.81 12.05 -10.47
N ASP A 604 36.73 12.25 -9.71
CA ASP A 604 36.48 11.51 -8.48
C ASP A 604 36.07 10.05 -8.76
N LYS A 605 36.73 9.10 -8.08
CA LYS A 605 36.40 7.66 -8.11
C LYS A 605 35.02 7.32 -7.51
N ARG A 606 34.27 8.33 -7.05
CA ARG A 606 33.12 8.19 -6.14
C ARG A 606 31.76 8.19 -6.84
N LEU A 607 31.75 8.23 -8.18
CA LEU A 607 30.52 8.23 -8.99
C LEU A 607 30.10 6.83 -9.48
N GLN A 608 30.58 5.76 -8.84
CA GLN A 608 29.92 4.45 -8.95
C GLN A 608 28.62 4.54 -8.16
N GLN A 609 27.48 4.48 -8.85
CA GLN A 609 26.11 4.60 -8.33
C GLN A 609 25.97 4.06 -6.89
N GLU A 610 25.81 4.97 -5.94
CA GLU A 610 25.28 4.65 -4.61
C GLU A 610 23.82 4.18 -4.83
N ILE A 611 23.55 2.89 -4.65
CA ILE A 611 22.18 2.38 -4.69
C ILE A 611 21.45 2.94 -3.47
N LEU A 612 20.41 3.73 -3.72
CA LEU A 612 19.48 4.14 -2.67
C LEU A 612 18.54 2.95 -2.39
N ASP A 613 18.51 2.53 -1.13
CA ASP A 613 17.57 1.52 -0.62
C ASP A 613 16.17 2.16 -0.50
N VAL A 614 15.45 2.22 -1.63
CA VAL A 614 14.12 2.82 -1.72
C VAL A 614 13.09 1.75 -2.09
N GLU A 615 12.13 1.53 -1.20
CA GLU A 615 10.99 0.64 -1.43
C GLU A 615 9.97 1.30 -2.38
N PRO A 616 9.30 0.52 -3.24
CA PRO A 616 8.23 1.03 -4.10
C PRO A 616 7.02 1.49 -3.27
N ARG A 617 6.32 2.53 -3.72
CA ARG A 617 5.18 3.13 -3.02
C ARG A 617 4.00 3.30 -3.94
N LEU A 618 2.82 2.87 -3.50
CA LEU A 618 1.57 3.01 -4.26
C LEU A 618 0.73 4.14 -3.66
N PHE A 619 0.08 4.93 -4.50
CA PHE A 619 -0.83 5.98 -4.10
C PHE A 619 -2.12 5.89 -4.92
N GLU A 620 -3.26 6.20 -4.30
CA GLU A 620 -4.57 6.38 -4.94
C GLU A 620 -4.80 7.87 -5.23
N CYS A 621 -5.01 8.21 -6.50
CA CYS A 621 -5.32 9.55 -6.98
C CYS A 621 -6.81 9.63 -7.33
N SER A 622 -7.60 10.32 -6.51
CA SER A 622 -9.07 10.31 -6.62
C SER A 622 -9.71 11.65 -6.28
N ASN A 623 -10.77 12.03 -7.00
CA ASN A 623 -11.53 13.26 -6.76
C ASN A 623 -12.93 13.06 -6.14
N LYS A 624 -13.26 11.83 -5.73
CA LYS A 624 -14.60 11.47 -5.22
C LYS A 624 -15.07 12.25 -3.98
N THR A 625 -14.16 12.91 -3.26
CA THR A 625 -14.50 13.79 -2.13
C THR A 625 -14.91 15.21 -2.57
N GLY A 626 -15.03 15.46 -3.88
CA GLY A 626 -15.22 16.80 -4.45
C GLY A 626 -13.92 17.59 -4.64
N ARG A 627 -12.79 17.08 -4.16
CA ARG A 627 -11.43 17.60 -4.39
C ARG A 627 -10.50 16.45 -4.78
N PHE A 628 -9.53 16.72 -5.65
CA PHE A 628 -8.55 15.72 -6.08
C PHE A 628 -7.51 15.52 -4.97
N LEU A 629 -7.43 14.29 -4.44
CA LEU A 629 -6.55 13.87 -3.34
C LEU A 629 -5.63 12.73 -3.79
N VAL A 630 -4.45 12.67 -3.18
CA VAL A 630 -3.45 11.60 -3.39
C VAL A 630 -3.18 10.94 -2.04
N THR A 631 -3.53 9.67 -1.90
CA THR A 631 -3.44 8.93 -0.62
C THR A 631 -2.51 7.73 -0.78
N GLU A 632 -1.54 7.57 0.11
CA GLU A 632 -0.62 6.42 0.06
C GLU A 632 -1.32 5.11 0.47
N ILE A 633 -0.96 4.01 -0.19
CA ILE A 633 -1.36 2.65 0.14
C ILE A 633 -0.10 1.86 0.48
N THR A 634 0.01 1.44 1.74
CA THR A 634 1.12 0.63 2.25
C THR A 634 0.85 -0.87 2.11
N ASP A 635 1.90 -1.68 2.00
CA ASP A 635 1.83 -3.14 1.82
C ASP A 635 0.87 -3.56 0.70
N PHE A 636 0.96 -2.88 -0.44
CA PHE A 636 0.00 -2.99 -1.53
C PHE A 636 -0.01 -4.37 -2.20
N THR A 637 -1.19 -4.83 -2.62
CA THR A 637 -1.38 -5.99 -3.50
C THR A 637 -2.16 -5.58 -4.74
N GLN A 638 -2.35 -6.52 -5.69
CA GLN A 638 -3.14 -6.23 -6.88
C GLN A 638 -4.60 -5.85 -6.55
N ASP A 639 -5.16 -6.35 -5.44
CA ASP A 639 -6.51 -5.99 -4.96
C ASP A 639 -6.66 -4.51 -4.59
N ASP A 640 -5.54 -3.83 -4.33
CA ASP A 640 -5.51 -2.41 -3.98
C ASP A 640 -5.57 -1.50 -5.23
N LEU A 641 -5.44 -2.05 -6.45
CA LEU A 641 -5.65 -1.32 -7.71
C LEU A 641 -7.14 -1.14 -7.99
N ASN A 642 -7.62 0.07 -7.73
CA ASN A 642 -9.04 0.41 -7.80
C ASN A 642 -9.46 0.75 -9.25
N PRO A 643 -10.31 -0.05 -9.92
CA PRO A 643 -10.74 0.21 -11.30
C PRO A 643 -11.41 1.58 -11.50
N GLY A 644 -11.96 2.17 -10.44
CA GLY A 644 -12.66 3.45 -10.47
C GLY A 644 -11.80 4.67 -10.19
N ASP A 645 -10.47 4.55 -10.08
CA ASP A 645 -9.54 5.65 -9.78
C ASP A 645 -8.22 5.51 -10.59
N VAL A 646 -7.33 6.49 -10.48
CA VAL A 646 -5.96 6.41 -11.02
C VAL A 646 -5.00 6.10 -9.88
N MET A 647 -4.05 5.19 -10.10
CA MET A 647 -3.05 4.82 -9.11
C MET A 647 -1.67 5.30 -9.54
N LEU A 648 -0.86 5.80 -8.62
CA LEU A 648 0.52 6.21 -8.83
C LEU A 648 1.45 5.24 -8.10
N LEU A 649 2.28 4.49 -8.82
CA LEU A 649 3.30 3.61 -8.23
C LEU A 649 4.69 4.22 -8.48
N ASP A 650 5.33 4.67 -7.42
CA ASP A 650 6.69 5.23 -7.45
C ASP A 650 7.71 4.15 -7.12
N THR A 651 8.63 3.89 -8.05
CA THR A 651 9.72 2.91 -7.91
C THR A 651 11.09 3.58 -7.80
N TRP A 652 11.10 4.86 -7.44
CA TRP A 652 12.25 5.77 -7.41
C TRP A 652 12.78 6.16 -8.80
N ASP A 653 13.13 5.18 -9.62
CA ASP A 653 13.70 5.43 -10.95
C ASP A 653 12.65 5.75 -12.01
N GLN A 654 11.42 5.28 -11.79
CA GLN A 654 10.28 5.50 -12.67
C GLN A 654 9.00 5.63 -11.85
N VAL A 655 8.06 6.44 -12.35
CA VAL A 655 6.72 6.59 -11.77
C VAL A 655 5.71 6.00 -12.74
N PHE A 656 4.91 5.04 -12.28
CA PHE A 656 3.81 4.47 -13.04
C PHE A 656 2.50 5.16 -12.68
N LEU A 657 1.70 5.49 -13.68
CA LEU A 657 0.32 5.96 -13.56
C LEU A 657 -0.60 4.89 -14.13
N TRP A 658 -1.18 4.06 -13.27
CA TRP A 658 -2.14 3.03 -13.66
C TRP A 658 -3.54 3.63 -13.69
N ILE A 659 -4.21 3.56 -14.83
CA ILE A 659 -5.54 4.12 -15.08
C ILE A 659 -6.57 3.01 -15.01
N GLY A 660 -7.44 3.06 -14.00
CA GLY A 660 -8.58 2.16 -13.89
C GLY A 660 -9.59 2.33 -15.02
N ALA A 661 -10.25 1.23 -15.40
CA ALA A 661 -11.23 1.20 -16.50
C ALA A 661 -12.41 2.15 -16.26
N GLU A 662 -12.82 2.30 -15.01
CA GLU A 662 -13.95 3.11 -14.55
C GLU A 662 -13.53 4.50 -14.02
N ALA A 663 -12.24 4.84 -14.03
CA ALA A 663 -11.74 6.13 -13.57
C ALA A 663 -12.33 7.30 -14.38
N ASN A 664 -12.64 8.39 -13.69
CA ASN A 664 -13.35 9.51 -14.32
C ASN A 664 -12.42 10.42 -15.14
N ALA A 665 -13.01 11.24 -16.04
CA ALA A 665 -12.25 12.07 -16.97
C ALA A 665 -11.33 13.07 -16.25
N THR A 666 -11.80 13.66 -15.15
CA THR A 666 -11.02 14.62 -14.36
C THR A 666 -9.83 13.96 -13.68
N GLU A 667 -9.98 12.74 -13.18
CA GLU A 667 -8.87 11.96 -12.61
C GLU A 667 -7.82 11.62 -13.67
N LYS A 668 -8.27 11.17 -14.84
CA LYS A 668 -7.39 10.86 -15.99
C LYS A 668 -6.61 12.10 -16.46
N GLU A 669 -7.27 13.24 -16.56
CA GLU A 669 -6.65 14.50 -17.00
C GLU A 669 -5.64 15.05 -15.97
N ARG A 670 -5.95 14.94 -14.67
CA ARG A 670 -5.08 15.46 -13.59
C ARG A 670 -3.96 14.53 -13.17
N ALA A 671 -4.02 13.24 -13.52
CA ALA A 671 -3.03 12.25 -13.10
C ALA A 671 -1.60 12.63 -13.48
N LEU A 672 -1.39 13.06 -14.73
CA LEU A 672 -0.05 13.39 -15.23
C LEU A 672 0.56 14.61 -14.53
N SER A 673 -0.22 15.69 -14.39
CA SER A 673 0.24 16.90 -13.69
C SER A 673 0.50 16.63 -12.21
N THR A 674 -0.30 15.75 -11.60
CA THR A 674 -0.09 15.30 -10.22
C THR A 674 1.21 14.52 -10.06
N ALA A 675 1.53 13.59 -10.97
CA ALA A 675 2.80 12.86 -10.92
C ALA A 675 4.01 13.78 -11.10
N GLN A 676 3.90 14.80 -11.96
CA GLN A 676 4.94 15.83 -12.12
C GLN A 676 5.10 16.65 -10.84
N GLU A 677 4.01 17.13 -10.24
CA GLU A 677 4.04 17.89 -8.98
C GLU A 677 4.59 17.04 -7.82
N TYR A 678 4.23 15.75 -7.77
CA TYR A 678 4.78 14.79 -6.82
C TYR A 678 6.32 14.73 -6.90
N LEU A 679 6.89 14.66 -8.10
CA LEU A 679 8.35 14.69 -8.28
C LEU A 679 8.96 16.03 -7.85
N HIS A 680 8.35 17.17 -8.22
CA HIS A 680 8.85 18.50 -7.87
C HIS A 680 8.82 18.79 -6.36
N THR A 681 7.80 18.28 -5.67
CA THR A 681 7.57 18.53 -4.24
C THR A 681 8.12 17.43 -3.33
N HIS A 682 8.71 16.36 -3.90
CA HIS A 682 9.20 15.23 -3.14
C HIS A 682 10.26 15.67 -2.10
N PRO A 683 10.13 15.30 -0.81
CA PRO A 683 11.02 15.77 0.25
C PRO A 683 12.51 15.51 0.01
N SER A 684 12.85 14.41 -0.65
CA SER A 684 14.23 14.03 -0.99
C SER A 684 14.81 14.74 -2.22
N GLY A 685 14.13 15.74 -2.80
CA GLY A 685 14.61 16.49 -3.96
C GLY A 685 14.73 15.62 -5.21
N ARG A 686 13.64 14.96 -5.60
CA ARG A 686 13.60 14.08 -6.77
C ARG A 686 13.87 14.85 -8.05
N ASP A 687 14.42 14.14 -9.02
CA ASP A 687 14.59 14.69 -10.36
C ASP A 687 13.22 14.85 -11.04
N ALA A 688 12.87 16.08 -11.40
CA ALA A 688 11.61 16.42 -12.07
C ALA A 688 11.46 15.73 -13.44
N ASP A 689 12.58 15.33 -14.04
CA ASP A 689 12.63 14.67 -15.34
C ASP A 689 12.57 13.14 -15.23
N THR A 690 12.28 12.57 -14.05
CA THR A 690 12.07 11.12 -13.87
C THR A 690 10.98 10.60 -14.82
N ALA A 691 11.22 9.44 -15.46
CA ALA A 691 10.31 8.88 -16.45
C ALA A 691 8.94 8.51 -15.86
N ILE A 692 7.86 8.85 -16.57
CA ILE A 692 6.48 8.58 -16.17
C ILE A 692 5.85 7.61 -17.18
N LEU A 693 5.35 6.48 -16.70
CA LEU A 693 4.74 5.40 -17.49
C LEU A 693 3.24 5.35 -17.23
N ILE A 694 2.43 5.64 -18.24
CA ILE A 694 0.97 5.57 -18.16
C ILE A 694 0.54 4.18 -18.64
N ILE A 695 -0.12 3.44 -17.75
CA ILE A 695 -0.59 2.07 -17.94
C ILE A 695 -2.11 2.08 -17.79
N LYS A 696 -2.82 1.23 -18.54
CA LYS A 696 -4.27 1.05 -18.38
C LYS A 696 -4.58 -0.35 -17.86
N GLN A 697 -5.66 -0.44 -17.10
CA GLN A 697 -6.16 -1.71 -16.58
C GLN A 697 -6.29 -2.77 -17.69
N GLY A 698 -5.72 -3.95 -17.45
CA GLY A 698 -5.72 -5.09 -18.36
C GLY A 698 -4.60 -5.08 -19.41
N PHE A 699 -3.77 -4.03 -19.45
CA PHE A 699 -2.62 -3.89 -20.35
C PHE A 699 -1.32 -3.66 -19.56
N GLU A 700 -1.23 -4.20 -18.34
CA GLU A 700 -0.08 -4.00 -17.47
C GLU A 700 1.17 -4.74 -17.96
N PRO A 701 2.31 -4.06 -18.15
CA PRO A 701 3.55 -4.70 -18.58
C PRO A 701 4.23 -5.45 -17.42
N PRO A 702 5.12 -6.43 -17.71
CA PRO A 702 5.86 -7.18 -16.68
C PRO A 702 6.63 -6.29 -15.69
N ILE A 703 7.15 -5.14 -16.15
CA ILE A 703 7.88 -4.17 -15.32
C ILE A 703 7.00 -3.49 -14.26
N PHE A 704 5.68 -3.56 -14.40
CA PHE A 704 4.71 -3.08 -13.42
C PHE A 704 4.19 -4.22 -12.56
N THR A 705 3.74 -5.32 -13.18
CA THR A 705 3.13 -6.45 -12.46
C THR A 705 4.12 -7.15 -11.52
N GLY A 706 5.42 -7.12 -11.82
CA GLY A 706 6.47 -7.67 -10.97
C GLY A 706 6.64 -6.99 -9.60
N TRP A 707 6.05 -5.82 -9.37
CA TRP A 707 6.03 -5.17 -8.06
C TRP A 707 4.95 -5.72 -7.12
N PHE A 708 4.02 -6.52 -7.65
CA PHE A 708 2.91 -7.08 -6.90
C PHE A 708 3.17 -8.57 -6.66
N LEU A 709 3.11 -8.99 -5.40
CA LEU A 709 3.26 -10.40 -5.07
C LEU A 709 2.05 -11.21 -5.59
N ALA A 710 2.33 -12.27 -6.35
CA ALA A 710 1.32 -13.21 -6.87
C ALA A 710 0.23 -12.56 -7.75
N TRP A 711 0.64 -11.72 -8.70
CA TRP A 711 -0.25 -11.14 -9.70
C TRP A 711 -1.11 -12.19 -10.42
N ASP A 712 -2.42 -11.98 -10.45
CA ASP A 712 -3.41 -12.76 -11.20
C ASP A 712 -3.84 -11.99 -12.46
N PRO A 713 -3.39 -12.42 -13.66
CA PRO A 713 -3.81 -11.82 -14.94
C PRO A 713 -5.32 -11.89 -15.18
N HIS A 714 -6.03 -12.76 -14.45
CA HIS A 714 -7.45 -12.97 -14.57
C HIS A 714 -8.28 -12.32 -13.45
N MET A 715 -7.67 -11.57 -12.53
CA MET A 715 -8.38 -10.96 -11.40
C MET A 715 -9.66 -10.23 -11.81
N TRP A 716 -9.56 -9.33 -12.80
CA TRP A 716 -10.69 -8.55 -13.30
C TRP A 716 -11.60 -9.31 -14.26
N SER A 717 -11.26 -10.56 -14.59
CA SER A 717 -12.09 -11.48 -15.37
C SER A 717 -12.72 -12.62 -14.53
N ALA A 718 -12.27 -12.82 -13.28
CA ALA A 718 -12.62 -13.96 -12.44
C ALA A 718 -13.15 -13.60 -11.03
N GLY A 719 -12.97 -12.36 -10.56
CA GLY A 719 -13.57 -11.90 -9.31
C GLY A 719 -15.09 -11.81 -9.40
N LYS A 720 -15.81 -12.37 -8.41
CA LYS A 720 -17.26 -12.23 -8.37
C LYS A 720 -17.62 -10.78 -8.06
N SER A 721 -18.35 -10.10 -8.96
CA SER A 721 -18.83 -8.75 -8.71
C SER A 721 -19.77 -8.73 -7.49
N TYR A 722 -20.03 -7.54 -6.95
CA TYR A 722 -21.04 -7.37 -5.90
C TYR A 722 -22.38 -8.00 -6.29
N GLU A 723 -22.78 -7.85 -7.55
CA GLU A 723 -24.00 -8.40 -8.14
C GLU A 723 -23.96 -9.93 -8.17
N GLN A 724 -22.83 -10.53 -8.55
CA GLN A 724 -22.67 -11.99 -8.55
C GLN A 724 -22.69 -12.56 -7.13
N LEU A 725 -22.05 -11.90 -6.16
CA LEU A 725 -22.11 -12.29 -4.75
C LEU A 725 -23.51 -12.12 -4.17
N LYS A 726 -24.19 -11.04 -4.55
CA LYS A 726 -25.57 -10.77 -4.17
C LYS A 726 -26.53 -11.82 -4.74
N GLU A 727 -26.34 -12.28 -5.97
CA GLU A 727 -27.13 -13.36 -6.56
C GLU A 727 -26.87 -14.71 -5.87
N GLU A 728 -25.63 -14.99 -5.50
CA GLU A 728 -25.27 -16.23 -4.77
C GLU A 728 -25.80 -16.28 -3.35
N LEU A 729 -25.86 -15.14 -2.67
CA LEU A 729 -26.29 -15.04 -1.27
C LEU A 729 -27.78 -14.66 -1.16
N GLY A 730 -28.37 -14.08 -2.20
CA GLY A 730 -29.76 -13.65 -2.29
C GLY A 730 -30.75 -14.76 -2.64
N ASP A 731 -30.48 -16.00 -2.25
CA ASP A 731 -31.41 -17.11 -2.48
C ASP A 731 -32.73 -16.84 -1.73
N ALA A 732 -33.83 -16.70 -2.47
CA ALA A 732 -35.17 -16.50 -1.93
C ALA A 732 -35.57 -17.62 -0.94
N ALA A 733 -34.98 -18.82 -1.07
CA ALA A 733 -35.17 -19.91 -0.12
C ALA A 733 -34.49 -19.64 1.24
N ALA A 734 -33.34 -18.97 1.26
CA ALA A 734 -32.65 -18.55 2.49
C ALA A 734 -33.42 -17.45 3.22
N ILE A 735 -33.95 -16.46 2.49
CA ILE A 735 -34.81 -15.38 3.04
C ILE A 735 -36.10 -15.96 3.65
N THR A 736 -36.67 -17.00 3.02
CA THR A 736 -37.86 -17.69 3.55
C THR A 736 -37.55 -18.46 4.84
N ARG A 737 -36.37 -19.12 4.94
CA ARG A 737 -35.88 -19.76 6.17
C ARG A 737 -35.60 -18.75 7.29
N ILE A 738 -34.92 -17.65 6.96
CA ILE A 738 -34.68 -16.49 7.85
C ILE A 738 -35.99 -16.02 8.50
N THR A 739 -37.03 -15.84 7.68
CA THR A 739 -38.33 -15.33 8.13
C THR A 739 -39.11 -16.36 8.95
N ALA A 740 -38.97 -17.65 8.64
CA ALA A 740 -39.60 -18.75 9.38
C ALA A 740 -38.96 -18.96 10.76
N ASP A 741 -37.63 -18.95 10.85
CA ASP A 741 -36.89 -19.09 12.10
C ASP A 741 -37.08 -17.88 13.02
N MET A 742 -37.11 -16.66 12.45
CA MET A 742 -37.44 -15.46 13.22
C MET A 742 -38.91 -15.42 13.63
N ARG A 743 -39.88 -15.81 12.79
CA ARG A 743 -41.28 -15.94 13.22
C ARG A 743 -41.42 -16.91 14.40
N ASN A 744 -40.69 -18.03 14.40
CA ASN A 744 -40.69 -18.97 15.51
C ASN A 744 -40.04 -18.38 16.78
N ALA A 745 -38.98 -17.58 16.64
CA ALA A 745 -38.37 -16.86 17.76
C ALA A 745 -39.28 -15.74 18.31
N THR A 746 -39.94 -14.96 17.45
CA THR A 746 -40.87 -13.89 17.84
C THR A 746 -42.19 -14.46 18.39
N LEU A 747 -42.68 -15.59 17.89
CA LEU A 747 -43.80 -16.34 18.48
C LEU A 747 -43.43 -16.93 19.86
N SER A 748 -42.15 -17.24 20.09
CA SER A 748 -41.64 -17.64 21.41
C SER A 748 -41.46 -16.47 22.38
N LEU A 749 -41.34 -15.23 21.89
CA LEU A 749 -41.19 -14.01 22.71
C LEU A 749 -42.51 -13.25 22.92
N ASN A 750 -43.50 -13.42 22.04
CA ASN A 750 -44.80 -12.73 22.09
C ASN A 750 -46.01 -13.66 22.29
N SER A 751 -45.82 -14.96 22.54
CA SER A 751 -46.90 -15.73 23.17
C SER A 751 -46.87 -15.41 24.66
N GLU A 752 -47.96 -14.87 25.21
CA GLU A 752 -48.20 -15.00 26.64
C GLU A 752 -48.01 -16.48 26.99
N LEU A 753 -46.93 -16.80 27.71
CA LEU A 753 -46.66 -18.16 28.16
C LEU A 753 -47.85 -18.59 29.00
N LYS A 754 -48.74 -19.38 28.41
CA LYS A 754 -49.89 -19.96 29.11
C LYS A 754 -49.36 -21.01 30.08
N TYR A 755 -49.45 -20.70 31.36
CA TYR A 755 -49.13 -21.62 32.43
C TYR A 755 -50.39 -22.37 32.88
N TYR A 756 -50.25 -23.67 33.08
CA TYR A 756 -51.31 -24.54 33.58
C TYR A 756 -50.94 -25.09 34.96
N PRO A 757 -51.89 -25.18 35.90
CA PRO A 757 -51.68 -25.87 37.17
C PRO A 757 -51.22 -27.31 36.95
N ILE A 758 -50.37 -27.84 37.82
CA ILE A 758 -49.79 -29.18 37.67
C ILE A 758 -50.86 -30.28 37.52
N GLU A 759 -52.01 -30.13 38.17
CA GLU A 759 -53.12 -31.08 38.11
C GLU A 759 -53.70 -31.23 36.69
N VAL A 760 -53.59 -30.18 35.87
CA VAL A 760 -54.02 -30.20 34.46
C VAL A 760 -52.99 -30.95 33.60
N LEU A 761 -51.70 -30.80 33.91
CA LEU A 761 -50.59 -31.40 33.17
C LEU A 761 -50.34 -32.88 33.53
N LEU A 762 -50.77 -33.30 34.73
CA LEU A 762 -50.72 -34.68 35.22
C LEU A 762 -51.83 -35.59 34.67
N LYS A 763 -52.76 -35.07 33.87
CA LYS A 763 -53.80 -35.89 33.24
C LYS A 763 -53.16 -36.92 32.30
N ASN A 764 -53.48 -38.20 32.53
CA ASN A 764 -53.00 -39.34 31.75
C ASN A 764 -53.71 -39.42 30.39
N GLN A 765 -53.12 -40.16 29.43
CA GLN A 765 -53.49 -40.32 28.00
C GLN A 765 -54.98 -40.53 27.63
N ASN A 766 -55.89 -40.70 28.61
CA ASN A 766 -57.32 -40.86 28.41
C ASN A 766 -58.18 -39.65 28.84
N GLN A 767 -57.55 -38.53 29.23
CA GLN A 767 -58.22 -37.23 29.39
C GLN A 767 -57.50 -36.20 28.52
N GLU A 768 -58.25 -35.46 27.71
CA GLU A 768 -57.70 -34.50 26.75
C GLU A 768 -56.90 -33.41 27.48
N LEU A 769 -55.60 -33.35 27.20
CA LEU A 769 -54.77 -32.20 27.48
C LEU A 769 -55.25 -31.02 26.62
N PRO A 770 -55.09 -29.77 27.07
CA PRO A 770 -55.39 -28.60 26.22
C PRO A 770 -54.66 -28.70 24.87
N GLU A 771 -55.31 -28.29 23.79
CA GLU A 771 -54.79 -28.43 22.41
C GLU A 771 -53.42 -27.74 22.20
N ASP A 772 -53.07 -26.76 23.03
CA ASP A 772 -51.82 -26.00 22.99
C ASP A 772 -50.69 -26.58 23.86
N VAL A 773 -50.94 -27.68 24.59
CA VAL A 773 -49.94 -28.34 25.44
C VAL A 773 -49.26 -29.49 24.70
N ASN A 774 -47.95 -29.35 24.49
CA ASN A 774 -47.11 -30.43 23.95
C ASN A 774 -46.90 -31.53 25.02
N PRO A 775 -47.40 -32.76 24.81
CA PRO A 775 -47.29 -33.84 25.81
C PRO A 775 -45.85 -34.25 26.12
N ALA A 776 -44.91 -34.05 25.17
CA ALA A 776 -43.50 -34.38 25.37
C ALA A 776 -42.74 -33.30 26.14
N LYS A 777 -43.34 -32.11 26.37
CA LYS A 777 -42.71 -30.95 27.00
C LYS A 777 -43.64 -30.26 28.02
N LYS A 778 -44.40 -31.04 28.79
CA LYS A 778 -45.37 -30.54 29.78
C LYS A 778 -44.74 -29.58 30.81
N GLU A 779 -43.47 -29.76 31.15
CA GLU A 779 -42.71 -28.93 32.09
C GLU A 779 -42.55 -27.46 31.63
N ASN A 780 -42.66 -27.19 30.33
CA ASN A 780 -42.57 -25.84 29.78
C ASN A 780 -43.81 -25.00 30.08
N TYR A 781 -44.91 -25.64 30.47
CA TYR A 781 -46.20 -25.01 30.73
C TYR A 781 -46.47 -24.80 32.23
N LEU A 782 -45.50 -25.06 33.11
CA LEU A 782 -45.59 -24.71 34.54
C LEU A 782 -45.24 -23.23 34.74
N SER A 783 -45.79 -22.56 35.75
CA SER A 783 -45.23 -21.27 36.16
C SER A 783 -43.82 -21.49 36.74
N GLU A 784 -43.00 -20.44 36.88
CA GLU A 784 -41.67 -20.59 37.50
C GLU A 784 -41.77 -21.05 38.96
N GLN A 785 -42.79 -20.60 39.68
CA GLN A 785 -43.06 -21.00 41.05
C GLN A 785 -43.51 -22.46 41.15
N ASP A 786 -44.38 -22.92 40.24
CA ASP A 786 -44.81 -24.31 40.18
C ASP A 786 -43.66 -25.23 39.73
N PHE A 787 -42.83 -24.78 38.79
CA PHE A 787 -41.67 -25.54 38.34
C PHE A 787 -40.71 -25.82 39.50
N ILE A 788 -40.41 -24.81 40.32
CA ILE A 788 -39.59 -24.97 41.53
C ILE A 788 -40.30 -25.87 42.55
N SER A 789 -41.61 -25.72 42.75
CA SER A 789 -42.37 -26.58 43.67
C SER A 789 -42.37 -28.07 43.24
N VAL A 790 -42.34 -28.34 41.93
CA VAL A 790 -42.44 -29.69 41.36
C VAL A 790 -41.09 -30.39 41.30
N PHE A 791 -40.05 -29.68 40.85
CA PHE A 791 -38.71 -30.24 40.62
C PHE A 791 -37.69 -29.89 41.71
N GLY A 792 -38.00 -28.94 42.61
CA GLY A 792 -37.11 -28.49 43.68
C GLY A 792 -35.90 -27.67 43.19
N ILE A 793 -35.82 -27.38 41.89
CA ILE A 793 -34.73 -26.64 41.24
C ILE A 793 -35.30 -25.66 40.21
N THR A 794 -34.51 -24.64 39.87
CA THR A 794 -34.89 -23.64 38.86
C THR A 794 -34.84 -24.21 37.43
N ARG A 795 -35.52 -23.55 36.48
CA ARG A 795 -35.49 -23.93 35.06
C ARG A 795 -34.08 -23.91 34.45
N GLY A 796 -33.28 -22.90 34.81
CA GLY A 796 -31.89 -22.81 34.37
C GLY A 796 -31.05 -23.99 34.88
N GLN A 797 -31.24 -24.39 36.13
CA GLN A 797 -30.57 -25.57 36.70
C GLN A 797 -31.05 -26.88 36.05
N PHE A 798 -32.34 -27.00 35.75
CA PHE A 798 -32.90 -28.16 35.07
C PHE A 798 -32.36 -28.29 33.63
N ALA A 799 -32.28 -27.19 32.88
CA ALA A 799 -31.75 -27.16 31.52
C ALA A 799 -30.25 -27.51 31.44
N ALA A 800 -29.49 -27.22 32.50
CA ALA A 800 -28.08 -27.58 32.61
C ALA A 800 -27.82 -29.06 32.93
N LEU A 801 -28.85 -29.85 33.27
CA LEU A 801 -28.69 -31.29 33.54
C LEU A 801 -28.55 -32.10 32.24
N PRO A 802 -27.82 -33.22 32.25
CA PRO A 802 -27.81 -34.16 31.12
C PRO A 802 -29.22 -34.67 30.79
N GLY A 803 -29.53 -34.83 29.49
CA GLY A 803 -30.88 -35.16 29.02
C GLY A 803 -31.51 -36.42 29.63
N TRP A 804 -30.72 -37.44 29.95
CA TRP A 804 -31.21 -38.65 30.63
C TRP A 804 -31.73 -38.36 32.06
N LYS A 805 -31.11 -37.40 32.75
CA LYS A 805 -31.47 -36.99 34.12
C LYS A 805 -32.70 -36.10 34.12
N GLN A 806 -32.83 -35.21 33.14
CA GLN A 806 -34.07 -34.46 32.89
C GLN A 806 -35.25 -35.40 32.63
N LEU A 807 -35.04 -36.43 31.78
CA LEU A 807 -36.06 -37.43 31.45
C LEU A 807 -36.51 -38.23 32.69
N GLN A 808 -35.56 -38.62 33.53
CA GLN A 808 -35.84 -39.35 34.77
C GLN A 808 -36.71 -38.51 35.72
N MET A 809 -36.34 -37.25 35.94
CA MET A 809 -37.10 -36.33 36.80
C MET A 809 -38.51 -36.07 36.26
N LYS A 810 -38.68 -35.98 34.93
CA LYS A 810 -40.01 -35.86 34.30
C LYS A 810 -40.87 -37.09 34.52
N LYS A 811 -40.29 -38.30 34.40
CA LYS A 811 -40.99 -39.57 34.65
C LYS A 811 -41.42 -39.71 36.12
N GLU A 812 -40.54 -39.36 37.06
CA GLU A 812 -40.84 -39.37 38.49
C GLU A 812 -42.00 -38.44 38.88
N LYS A 813 -42.19 -37.36 38.11
CA LYS A 813 -43.23 -36.36 38.33
C LYS A 813 -44.45 -36.51 37.41
N GLY A 814 -44.54 -37.56 36.60
CA GLY A 814 -45.69 -37.80 35.71
C GLY A 814 -45.83 -36.80 34.55
N LEU A 815 -44.75 -36.10 34.21
CA LEU A 815 -44.68 -35.08 33.15
C LEU A 815 -43.93 -35.58 31.90
N PHE A 816 -43.75 -36.90 31.77
CA PHE A 816 -43.13 -37.57 30.62
C PHE A 816 -44.16 -38.11 29.64
#